data_AF-K2H4Y0-F1
#
_entry.id   AF-K2H4Y0-F1
#
_cell.length_a   1.000
_cell.length_b   1.000
_cell.length_c   1.000
_cell.angle_alpha   90.00
_cell.angle_beta   90.00
_cell.angle_gamma   90.00
#
_symmetry.space_group_name_H-M   'P 1'
#
loop_
_entity.id
_entity.type
_entity.pdbx_description
1 polymer ?
#
loop_
_entity_poly.entity_id
_entity_poly.type
_entity_poly.pdbx_seq_one_letter_code
_entity_poly.pdbx_strand_id
1 'polypeptide(L)'
;MEARSEIMNIALSDEQYVVPKNGQPLRGLIQDHVISSFMLTKRDTFFTKEEYCQIVYTALYGIYEQYSIRIPMPAILKPIPKWTGKQVVTAILMHISTNHCTINFEGKCKVSTNEINRGGYQTKKERKLMKQKDEFTEKWSGANDSLCIIKDSQMLTGTLDKNQIGASNQSLIHAIYELYNGKVSGMCLTLLSRLLTTYLQRIGHTCSLDDCMLKPEFDNKRTEMLNKTNELARTAIAKHFKLEGHSKYDIDLALANARRRPQLSKELDDAVKTEVNECTSNVIKECIPYGQLRAFPWNSLALMTTTGAKGSKVNHSQITCLLGQQELEGRRVPVMATGKTLPSFPRYDTSARAGGFIASRFLTGVPPQEFFFHCMAGREGLIDTAVKTASSGYLQRCVIKMLESLHVEYDYSVRESDGSIIEFMYGDDGIDVMKSGFLNNIDFWANNYDALVSKYETKAILSKFKKGFSRACKLQKKCLRHPEKYEPVQSIYSPSNNLAAVSEKYYKLINDYIKEDKRGEFKSGKLDPETFKVMMMLKYNKSLINPGEPVGVLAGQSIGEPSTQMTLNTFHLAGRGDVNVTLGMPRIKELVMFAKKEIATPSMILYLKEPNQKNTEKLAKLLTKVTLANIIEGIKCLDSIIVHEGQRRRQYTIDLTLIDKYEEVVDFNTTEITKKIKSVLMNEIAKRQQSKVGIDIDYKGVSGEEAEEKVNEESEDVQEKINKGKVIEEEVPEEEQNEMSEEEIEEK
;
A
#
# COMPACT_ATOMS: atom_id res chain seq x y z
N MET A 1 -30.46 -9.44 -32.60
CA MET A 1 -29.53 -8.39 -33.10
C MET A 1 -29.09 -7.45 -31.99
N GLU A 2 -29.99 -7.08 -31.07
CA GLU A 2 -29.71 -6.22 -29.91
C GLU A 2 -28.57 -6.73 -29.02
N ALA A 3 -28.65 -7.95 -28.50
CA ALA A 3 -27.56 -8.55 -27.71
C ALA A 3 -26.20 -8.57 -28.44
N ARG A 4 -26.21 -8.76 -29.77
CA ARG A 4 -24.98 -8.70 -30.58
C ARG A 4 -24.42 -7.28 -30.62
N SER A 5 -25.28 -6.26 -30.72
CA SER A 5 -24.86 -4.86 -30.69
C SER A 5 -24.27 -4.49 -29.33
N GLU A 6 -24.91 -4.91 -28.22
CA GLU A 6 -24.42 -4.69 -26.86
C GLU A 6 -23.04 -5.33 -26.66
N ILE A 7 -22.87 -6.58 -27.08
CA ILE A 7 -21.57 -7.26 -26.98
C ILE A 7 -20.50 -6.57 -27.83
N MET A 8 -20.86 -6.12 -29.05
CA MET A 8 -19.89 -5.50 -29.96
C MET A 8 -19.49 -4.07 -29.60
N ASN A 9 -20.36 -3.32 -28.92
CA ASN A 9 -20.14 -1.89 -28.63
C ASN A 9 -19.90 -1.59 -27.15
N ILE A 10 -20.35 -2.44 -26.22
CA ILE A 10 -20.24 -2.22 -24.78
C ILE A 10 -19.31 -3.26 -24.16
N ALA A 11 -19.60 -4.55 -24.33
CA ALA A 11 -18.84 -5.63 -23.69
C ALA A 11 -17.61 -6.10 -24.50
N LEU A 12 -17.27 -5.42 -25.59
CA LEU A 12 -16.12 -5.78 -26.42
C LEU A 12 -14.83 -5.58 -25.63
N SER A 13 -13.89 -6.52 -25.76
CA SER A 13 -12.63 -6.48 -25.02
C SER A 13 -11.80 -5.22 -25.27
N ASP A 14 -11.93 -4.58 -26.43
CA ASP A 14 -11.24 -3.34 -26.78
C ASP A 14 -11.80 -2.12 -26.04
N GLU A 15 -13.09 -2.12 -25.71
CA GLU A 15 -13.72 -1.08 -24.88
C GLU A 15 -13.49 -1.37 -23.37
N GLN A 16 -13.28 -2.64 -23.00
CA GLN A 16 -12.91 -3.08 -21.65
C GLN A 16 -11.38 -3.02 -21.41
N TYR A 17 -10.73 -1.95 -21.88
CA TYR A 17 -9.29 -1.75 -21.71
C TYR A 17 -8.91 -1.32 -20.28
N VAL A 18 -9.75 -0.47 -19.67
CA VAL A 18 -9.55 0.13 -18.35
C VAL A 18 -10.43 -0.60 -17.32
N VAL A 19 -10.09 -0.56 -16.02
CA VAL A 19 -10.96 -1.08 -14.95
C VAL A 19 -11.75 0.02 -14.23
N PRO A 20 -13.03 -0.24 -13.88
CA PRO A 20 -13.90 0.77 -13.24
C PRO A 20 -13.49 1.08 -11.80
N LYS A 21 -12.68 0.22 -11.18
CA LYS A 21 -12.17 0.38 -9.82
C LYS A 21 -11.30 1.63 -9.63
N ASN A 22 -10.39 1.89 -10.57
CA ASN A 22 -9.36 2.93 -10.41
C ASN A 22 -8.88 3.55 -11.72
N GLY A 23 -9.53 3.26 -12.85
CA GLY A 23 -9.15 3.84 -14.14
C GLY A 23 -7.81 3.33 -14.66
N GLN A 24 -7.30 2.20 -14.15
CA GLN A 24 -6.05 1.60 -14.63
C GLN A 24 -6.29 0.62 -15.78
N PRO A 25 -5.36 0.52 -16.74
CA PRO A 25 -5.42 -0.49 -17.78
C PRO A 25 -5.42 -1.91 -17.20
N LEU A 26 -6.31 -2.76 -17.71
CA LEU A 26 -6.32 -4.21 -17.47
C LEU A 26 -5.46 -4.96 -18.48
N ARG A 27 -5.46 -4.50 -19.74
CA ARG A 27 -4.79 -5.18 -20.86
C ARG A 27 -3.41 -4.59 -21.09
N GLY A 28 -2.45 -5.47 -21.37
CA GLY A 28 -1.08 -5.10 -21.74
C GLY A 28 -0.25 -6.33 -22.07
N LEU A 29 0.92 -6.11 -22.62
CA LEU A 29 1.87 -7.17 -22.93
C LEU A 29 2.60 -7.63 -21.66
N ILE A 30 2.92 -8.92 -21.58
CA ILE A 30 3.47 -9.58 -20.39
C ILE A 30 4.74 -10.38 -20.71
N GLN A 31 5.51 -10.71 -19.67
CA GLN A 31 6.60 -11.70 -19.70
C GLN A 31 7.58 -11.46 -20.87
N ASP A 32 7.66 -12.40 -21.81
CA ASP A 32 8.58 -12.43 -22.94
C ASP A 32 8.49 -11.17 -23.82
N HIS A 33 7.30 -10.60 -23.98
CA HIS A 33 7.14 -9.35 -24.73
C HIS A 33 7.82 -8.18 -24.04
N VAL A 34 7.82 -8.13 -22.70
CA VAL A 34 8.51 -7.07 -21.93
C VAL A 34 10.03 -7.21 -22.03
N ILE A 35 10.53 -8.44 -22.05
CA ILE A 35 11.98 -8.71 -22.24
C ILE A 35 12.38 -8.32 -23.67
N SER A 36 11.61 -8.80 -24.64
CA SER A 36 11.81 -8.54 -26.06
C SER A 36 11.75 -7.04 -26.37
N SER A 37 10.82 -6.30 -25.76
CA SER A 37 10.69 -4.85 -25.98
C SER A 37 11.88 -4.08 -25.44
N PHE A 38 12.38 -4.45 -24.26
CA PHE A 38 13.61 -3.87 -23.73
C PHE A 38 14.81 -4.18 -24.63
N MET A 39 14.97 -5.46 -25.02
CA MET A 39 16.05 -5.89 -25.92
C MET A 39 15.98 -5.27 -27.31
N LEU A 40 14.78 -4.94 -27.80
CA LEU A 40 14.58 -4.25 -29.07
C LEU A 40 14.96 -2.77 -28.94
N THR A 41 14.55 -2.13 -27.85
CA THR A 41 14.66 -0.67 -27.71
C THR A 41 15.94 -0.19 -27.01
N LYS A 42 16.78 -1.09 -26.50
CA LYS A 42 18.14 -0.74 -26.05
C LYS A 42 18.96 -0.10 -27.19
N ARG A 43 19.93 0.74 -26.83
CA ARG A 43 20.74 1.51 -27.79
C ARG A 43 21.58 0.66 -28.74
N ASP A 44 22.06 -0.48 -28.25
CA ASP A 44 22.99 -1.34 -29.00
C ASP A 44 22.29 -2.17 -30.09
N THR A 45 20.97 -2.04 -30.26
CA THR A 45 20.20 -2.82 -31.22
C THR A 45 20.14 -2.10 -32.56
N PHE A 46 20.81 -2.66 -33.56
CA PHE A 46 20.83 -2.19 -34.94
C PHE A 46 20.39 -3.28 -35.92
N PHE A 47 19.74 -2.87 -36.99
CA PHE A 47 19.24 -3.72 -38.07
C PHE A 47 19.79 -3.28 -39.41
N THR A 48 20.06 -4.24 -40.30
CA THR A 48 20.25 -3.96 -41.73
C THR A 48 18.90 -3.62 -42.38
N LYS A 49 18.92 -3.16 -43.63
CA LYS A 49 17.70 -2.81 -44.36
C LYS A 49 16.76 -4.01 -44.51
N GLU A 50 17.30 -5.17 -44.86
CA GLU A 50 16.55 -6.40 -45.09
C GLU A 50 15.86 -6.86 -43.81
N GLU A 51 16.62 -6.87 -42.72
CA GLU A 51 16.15 -7.25 -41.39
C GLU A 51 15.07 -6.31 -40.87
N TYR A 52 15.26 -5.00 -41.04
CA TYR A 52 14.30 -3.99 -40.65
C TYR A 52 12.98 -4.18 -41.41
N CYS A 53 13.05 -4.29 -42.74
CA CYS A 53 11.89 -4.49 -43.59
C CYS A 53 11.13 -5.77 -43.23
N GLN A 54 11.84 -6.88 -42.98
CA GLN A 54 11.22 -8.15 -42.61
C GLN A 54 10.42 -8.03 -41.31
N ILE A 55 11.03 -7.48 -40.26
CA ILE A 55 10.41 -7.35 -38.95
C ILE A 55 9.18 -6.41 -39.00
N VAL A 56 9.30 -5.27 -39.69
CA VAL A 56 8.20 -4.31 -39.84
C VAL A 56 7.06 -4.90 -40.66
N TYR A 57 7.37 -5.61 -41.74
CA TYR A 57 6.37 -6.25 -42.60
C TYR A 57 5.57 -7.32 -41.85
N THR A 58 6.25 -8.20 -41.10
CA THR A 58 5.58 -9.23 -40.29
C THR A 58 4.69 -8.63 -39.22
N ALA A 59 5.11 -7.53 -38.58
CA ALA A 59 4.29 -6.84 -37.59
C ALA A 59 3.00 -6.28 -38.21
N LEU A 60 3.09 -5.61 -39.36
CA LEU A 60 1.98 -4.90 -40.01
C LEU A 60 1.05 -5.79 -40.86
N TYR A 61 1.40 -7.07 -41.04
CA TYR A 61 0.67 -8.00 -41.91
C TYR A 61 -0.83 -8.08 -41.58
N GLY A 62 -1.69 -7.92 -42.60
CA GLY A 62 -3.14 -8.12 -42.52
C GLY A 62 -3.94 -7.03 -41.81
N ILE A 63 -3.32 -5.91 -41.39
CA ILE A 63 -4.03 -4.81 -40.71
C ILE A 63 -4.29 -3.62 -41.65
N TYR A 64 -3.30 -3.28 -42.48
CA TYR A 64 -3.40 -2.17 -43.44
C TYR A 64 -2.92 -2.61 -44.82
N GLU A 65 -3.71 -3.42 -45.52
CA GLU A 65 -3.44 -3.76 -46.92
C GLU A 65 -3.60 -2.53 -47.85
N GLN A 66 -4.32 -1.51 -47.39
CA GLN A 66 -4.67 -0.32 -48.17
C GLN A 66 -3.58 0.76 -48.24
N TYR A 67 -2.55 0.72 -47.37
CA TYR A 67 -1.53 1.77 -47.29
C TYR A 67 -0.12 1.21 -47.48
N SER A 68 0.69 1.95 -48.24
CA SER A 68 2.11 1.62 -48.43
C SER A 68 2.88 1.75 -47.12
N ILE A 69 3.71 0.76 -46.81
CA ILE A 69 4.51 0.77 -45.58
C ILE A 69 5.52 1.92 -45.61
N ARG A 70 5.41 2.87 -44.66
CA ARG A 70 6.36 3.99 -44.53
C ARG A 70 7.57 3.59 -43.71
N ILE A 71 8.75 3.69 -44.31
CA ILE A 71 10.03 3.37 -43.68
C ILE A 71 10.78 4.69 -43.41
N PRO A 72 11.20 4.97 -42.15
CA PRO A 72 12.00 6.14 -41.84
C PRO A 72 13.42 6.02 -42.41
N MET A 73 14.10 7.15 -42.57
CA MET A 73 15.52 7.18 -42.98
C MET A 73 16.38 6.42 -41.95
N PRO A 74 17.42 5.67 -42.36
CA PRO A 74 18.29 4.98 -41.42
C PRO A 74 18.98 5.97 -40.48
N ALA A 75 19.13 5.60 -39.20
CA ALA A 75 19.80 6.43 -38.21
C ALA A 75 21.31 6.59 -38.49
N ILE A 76 21.92 5.54 -39.07
CA ILE A 76 23.32 5.56 -39.50
C ILE A 76 23.34 5.46 -41.01
N LEU A 77 23.92 6.46 -41.70
CA LEU A 77 24.04 6.48 -43.16
C LEU A 77 25.35 5.88 -43.68
N LYS A 78 26.45 6.08 -42.94
CA LYS A 78 27.80 5.57 -43.26
C LYS A 78 28.40 4.92 -42.01
N PRO A 79 29.20 3.82 -42.12
CA PRO A 79 29.67 3.19 -43.36
C PRO A 79 28.62 2.30 -44.05
N ILE A 80 27.64 1.77 -43.32
CA ILE A 80 26.55 0.94 -43.84
C ILE A 80 25.23 1.51 -43.31
N PRO A 81 24.17 1.62 -44.13
CA PRO A 81 22.87 2.07 -43.68
C PRO A 81 22.31 1.12 -42.61
N LYS A 82 22.10 1.61 -41.39
CA LYS A 82 21.53 0.84 -40.28
C LYS A 82 20.38 1.58 -39.61
N TRP A 83 19.37 0.81 -39.22
CA TRP A 83 18.22 1.27 -38.44
C TRP A 83 18.37 0.85 -36.99
N THR A 84 17.84 1.64 -36.07
CA THR A 84 17.78 1.28 -34.64
C THR A 84 16.49 0.54 -34.31
N GLY A 85 16.46 -0.22 -33.22
CA GLY A 85 15.22 -0.85 -32.77
C GLY A 85 14.13 0.15 -32.32
N LYS A 86 14.52 1.36 -31.88
CA LYS A 86 13.56 2.45 -31.64
C LYS A 86 12.85 2.88 -32.94
N GLN A 87 13.56 2.89 -34.07
CA GLN A 87 12.96 3.20 -35.38
C GLN A 87 11.95 2.13 -35.86
N VAL A 88 12.05 0.90 -35.35
CA VAL A 88 11.06 -0.15 -35.63
C VAL A 88 9.74 0.17 -34.92
N VAL A 89 9.80 0.60 -33.66
CA VAL A 89 8.63 1.10 -32.91
C VAL A 89 8.06 2.35 -33.57
N THR A 90 8.91 3.29 -33.99
CA THR A 90 8.49 4.47 -34.76
C THR A 90 7.72 4.11 -36.02
N ALA A 91 8.15 3.09 -36.78
CA ALA A 91 7.37 2.65 -37.94
C ALA A 91 5.96 2.21 -37.55
N ILE A 92 5.80 1.41 -36.50
CA ILE A 92 4.46 0.98 -36.04
C ILE A 92 3.61 2.20 -35.64
N LEU A 93 4.17 3.14 -34.87
CA LEU A 93 3.46 4.34 -34.44
C LEU A 93 3.07 5.24 -35.62
N MET A 94 3.95 5.41 -36.62
CA MET A 94 3.63 6.15 -37.85
C MET A 94 2.50 5.51 -38.65
N HIS A 95 2.40 4.18 -38.68
CA HIS A 95 1.31 3.48 -39.34
C HIS A 95 -0.01 3.67 -38.60
N ILE A 96 0.02 3.57 -37.26
CA ILE A 96 -1.15 3.86 -36.42
C ILE A 96 -1.61 5.31 -36.66
N SER A 97 -0.69 6.27 -36.71
CA SER A 97 -1.01 7.68 -36.97
C SER A 97 -1.22 8.01 -38.45
N THR A 98 -1.42 7.04 -39.35
CA THR A 98 -1.66 7.37 -40.77
C THR A 98 -3.06 7.98 -40.98
N ASN A 99 -4.05 7.53 -40.22
CA ASN A 99 -5.43 8.05 -40.24
C ASN A 99 -5.74 9.00 -39.07
N HIS A 100 -4.76 9.30 -38.24
CA HIS A 100 -4.92 10.08 -37.01
C HIS A 100 -3.83 11.16 -36.91
N CYS A 101 -3.99 12.10 -35.98
CA CYS A 101 -2.89 13.02 -35.65
C CYS A 101 -1.68 12.25 -35.09
N THR A 102 -0.53 12.91 -35.00
CA THR A 102 0.66 12.31 -34.41
C THR A 102 0.56 12.26 -32.88
N ILE A 103 1.21 11.26 -32.27
CA ILE A 103 1.23 11.12 -30.80
C ILE A 103 2.48 11.78 -30.19
N ASN A 104 2.28 12.51 -29.11
CA ASN A 104 3.32 13.03 -28.23
C ASN A 104 3.17 12.40 -26.84
N PHE A 105 4.20 11.75 -26.34
CA PHE A 105 4.16 11.02 -25.07
C PHE A 105 5.49 11.11 -24.32
N GLU A 106 5.40 11.32 -23.01
CA GLU A 106 6.53 11.33 -22.08
C GLU A 106 6.19 10.40 -20.91
N GLY A 107 6.97 9.33 -20.71
CA GLY A 107 6.70 8.32 -19.69
C GLY A 107 7.97 7.80 -19.02
N LYS A 108 7.91 7.56 -17.70
CA LYS A 108 9.05 7.03 -16.94
C LYS A 108 9.17 5.51 -17.13
N CYS A 109 10.35 5.07 -17.54
CA CYS A 109 10.69 3.65 -17.62
C CYS A 109 10.89 3.06 -16.22
N LYS A 110 10.80 1.73 -16.12
CA LYS A 110 11.01 1.03 -14.85
C LYS A 110 12.49 0.87 -14.56
N VAL A 111 13.28 0.66 -15.61
CA VAL A 111 14.74 0.60 -15.51
C VAL A 111 15.30 2.00 -15.30
N SER A 112 16.09 2.17 -14.25
CA SER A 112 16.70 3.47 -13.93
C SER A 112 17.92 3.76 -14.82
N THR A 113 18.23 5.05 -15.04
CA THR A 113 19.44 5.49 -15.78
C THR A 113 20.70 4.84 -15.20
N ASN A 114 20.71 4.70 -13.88
CA ASN A 114 21.77 4.05 -13.13
C ASN A 114 21.93 2.57 -13.50
N GLU A 115 20.85 1.81 -13.64
CA GLU A 115 20.95 0.39 -14.03
C GLU A 115 21.43 0.23 -15.48
N ILE A 116 21.06 1.13 -16.39
CA ILE A 116 21.42 1.08 -17.82
C ILE A 116 22.87 1.50 -18.06
N ASN A 117 23.33 2.61 -17.47
CA ASN A 117 24.68 3.14 -17.66
C ASN A 117 25.77 2.37 -16.88
N ARG A 118 25.39 1.45 -16.00
CA ARG A 118 26.32 0.64 -15.17
C ARG A 118 26.64 -0.73 -15.76
N GLY A 119 26.11 -1.06 -16.95
CA GLY A 119 26.45 -2.28 -17.71
C GLY A 119 27.87 -2.29 -18.29
N GLY A 120 28.60 -1.18 -18.22
CA GLY A 120 30.04 -1.13 -18.45
C GLY A 120 30.81 -1.18 -17.13
N TYR A 121 31.87 -1.97 -17.06
CA TYR A 121 32.88 -1.96 -16.00
C TYR A 121 33.24 -0.50 -15.65
N GLN A 122 32.76 0.02 -14.51
CA GLN A 122 33.09 1.38 -14.08
C GLN A 122 33.86 1.36 -12.76
N THR A 123 35.07 1.91 -12.81
CA THR A 123 35.94 2.10 -11.65
C THR A 123 35.46 3.28 -10.79
N LYS A 124 35.87 3.35 -9.51
CA LYS A 124 35.55 4.46 -8.58
C LYS A 124 35.92 5.85 -9.14
N LYS A 125 36.88 5.95 -10.07
CA LYS A 125 37.31 7.19 -10.73
C LYS A 125 36.26 7.76 -11.68
N GLU A 126 35.60 6.92 -12.47
CA GLU A 126 34.58 7.35 -13.46
C GLU A 126 33.29 7.84 -12.77
N ARG A 127 32.98 7.29 -11.59
CA ARG A 127 31.88 7.77 -10.72
C ARG A 127 32.11 9.18 -10.18
N LYS A 128 33.37 9.58 -9.93
CA LYS A 128 33.71 10.93 -9.47
C LYS A 128 33.57 11.97 -10.59
N LEU A 129 33.86 11.58 -11.84
CA LEU A 129 33.79 12.46 -13.00
C LEU A 129 32.33 12.79 -13.42
N MET A 130 31.38 11.87 -13.19
CA MET A 130 29.96 12.13 -13.50
C MET A 130 29.23 13.00 -12.47
N LYS A 131 29.66 13.01 -11.20
CA LYS A 131 29.06 13.86 -10.15
C LYS A 131 29.29 15.36 -10.35
N GLN A 132 30.15 15.75 -11.30
CA GLN A 132 30.50 17.14 -11.60
C GLN A 132 29.70 17.76 -12.75
N LYS A 133 28.73 17.05 -13.36
CA LYS A 133 27.93 17.60 -14.47
C LYS A 133 26.65 18.24 -13.95
N ASP A 134 26.46 19.52 -14.30
CA ASP A 134 25.39 20.42 -13.87
C ASP A 134 23.96 19.86 -14.05
N GLU A 135 23.04 20.29 -13.20
CA GLU A 135 21.59 19.98 -13.21
C GLU A 135 20.92 20.25 -14.57
N PHE A 136 21.48 21.15 -15.38
CA PHE A 136 20.99 21.43 -16.74
C PHE A 136 21.34 20.33 -17.74
N THR A 137 22.50 19.67 -17.57
CA THR A 137 22.94 18.53 -18.39
C THR A 137 22.36 17.19 -17.93
N GLU A 138 21.90 17.05 -16.69
CA GLU A 138 21.21 15.81 -16.27
C GLU A 138 19.88 15.60 -17.00
N LYS A 139 19.19 16.67 -17.39
CA LYS A 139 17.88 16.59 -18.05
C LYS A 139 17.96 16.27 -19.55
N TRP A 140 19.07 16.65 -20.22
CA TRP A 140 19.26 16.53 -21.68
C TRP A 140 20.57 15.88 -22.12
N SER A 141 21.41 15.40 -21.20
CA SER A 141 22.50 14.50 -21.60
C SER A 141 21.85 13.27 -22.21
N GLY A 142 22.18 12.97 -23.46
CA GLY A 142 21.60 11.89 -24.24
C GLY A 142 21.89 10.49 -23.69
N ALA A 143 22.06 10.30 -22.38
CA ALA A 143 22.33 9.06 -21.65
C ALA A 143 21.15 8.58 -20.78
N ASN A 144 19.98 9.24 -20.84
CA ASN A 144 18.80 8.86 -20.07
C ASN A 144 17.85 7.95 -20.85
N ASP A 145 18.14 6.64 -20.86
CA ASP A 145 17.17 5.63 -21.34
C ASP A 145 16.06 5.33 -20.32
N SER A 146 16.02 6.05 -19.19
CA SER A 146 14.98 5.95 -18.17
C SER A 146 13.71 6.75 -18.48
N LEU A 147 13.73 7.62 -19.50
CA LEU A 147 12.58 8.40 -19.92
C LEU A 147 12.24 8.07 -21.37
N CYS A 148 11.07 7.48 -21.56
CA CYS A 148 10.48 7.22 -22.86
C CYS A 148 9.88 8.51 -23.41
N ILE A 149 10.47 9.05 -24.47
CA ILE A 149 9.98 10.24 -25.16
C ILE A 149 9.60 9.84 -26.58
N ILE A 150 8.35 10.07 -26.92
CA ILE A 150 7.80 9.95 -28.26
C ILE A 150 7.31 11.33 -28.66
N LYS A 151 7.80 11.82 -29.80
CA LYS A 151 7.39 13.10 -30.36
C LYS A 151 7.01 12.91 -31.82
N ASP A 152 5.87 13.43 -32.22
CA ASP A 152 5.35 13.33 -33.58
C ASP A 152 5.32 11.88 -34.09
N SER A 153 4.86 10.94 -33.25
CA SER A 153 4.87 9.49 -33.49
C SER A 153 6.26 8.86 -33.68
N GLN A 154 7.34 9.57 -33.33
CA GLN A 154 8.72 9.06 -33.38
C GLN A 154 9.28 8.83 -31.97
N MET A 155 9.76 7.61 -31.71
CA MET A 155 10.43 7.28 -30.46
C MET A 155 11.87 7.82 -30.48
N LEU A 156 12.15 8.79 -29.61
CA LEU A 156 13.44 9.49 -29.55
C LEU A 156 14.37 8.85 -28.50
N THR A 157 13.87 8.67 -27.27
CA THR A 157 14.66 8.18 -26.13
C THR A 157 13.89 7.16 -25.30
N GLY A 158 14.61 6.43 -24.45
CA GLY A 158 14.04 5.48 -23.49
C GLY A 158 13.96 4.04 -23.98
N THR A 159 13.78 3.11 -23.05
CA THR A 159 13.40 1.72 -23.35
C THR A 159 11.91 1.48 -23.14
N LEU A 160 11.35 0.50 -23.83
CA LEU A 160 10.00 0.02 -23.57
C LEU A 160 10.04 -1.12 -22.54
N ASP A 161 9.54 -0.83 -21.34
CA ASP A 161 9.40 -1.78 -20.23
C ASP A 161 7.92 -2.03 -19.92
N LYS A 162 7.62 -2.81 -18.87
CA LYS A 162 6.24 -3.04 -18.38
C LYS A 162 5.45 -1.75 -18.14
N ASN A 163 6.11 -0.66 -17.76
CA ASN A 163 5.44 0.64 -17.55
C ASN A 163 4.84 1.21 -18.84
N GLN A 164 5.39 0.88 -20.02
CA GLN A 164 4.95 1.45 -21.29
C GLN A 164 4.01 0.54 -22.06
N ILE A 165 4.28 -0.77 -22.07
CA ILE A 165 3.51 -1.74 -22.87
C ILE A 165 2.62 -2.67 -22.03
N GLY A 166 2.83 -2.71 -20.72
CA GLY A 166 2.04 -3.52 -19.79
C GLY A 166 0.79 -2.80 -19.29
N ALA A 167 0.04 -3.49 -18.44
CA ALA A 167 -1.13 -2.98 -17.73
C ALA A 167 -0.71 -2.00 -16.61
N SER A 168 -0.21 -0.82 -17.02
CA SER A 168 0.28 0.23 -16.12
C SER A 168 -0.46 1.53 -16.39
N ASN A 169 -0.74 2.31 -15.35
CA ASN A 169 -1.38 3.61 -15.54
C ASN A 169 -0.47 4.58 -16.30
N GLN A 170 -1.07 5.45 -17.13
CA GLN A 170 -0.36 6.42 -17.98
C GLN A 170 0.75 5.82 -18.84
N SER A 171 0.58 4.57 -19.27
CA SER A 171 1.46 3.90 -20.21
C SER A 171 1.29 4.44 -21.64
N LEU A 172 2.22 4.11 -22.54
CA LEU A 172 2.10 4.44 -23.96
C LEU A 172 0.81 3.88 -24.57
N ILE A 173 0.44 2.64 -24.25
CA ILE A 173 -0.79 2.02 -24.78
C ILE A 173 -2.03 2.73 -24.22
N HIS A 174 -2.00 3.15 -22.95
CA HIS A 174 -3.08 3.91 -22.36
C HIS A 174 -3.20 5.32 -22.99
N ALA A 175 -2.08 5.97 -23.32
CA ALA A 175 -2.10 7.22 -24.08
C ALA A 175 -2.72 7.05 -25.47
N ILE A 176 -2.43 5.93 -26.15
CA ILE A 176 -3.04 5.59 -27.45
C ILE A 176 -4.54 5.33 -27.31
N TYR A 177 -4.97 4.60 -26.27
CA TYR A 177 -6.38 4.38 -25.94
C TYR A 177 -7.10 5.72 -25.77
N GLU A 178 -6.50 6.62 -25.02
CA GLU A 178 -7.08 7.91 -24.69
C GLU A 178 -7.13 8.86 -25.90
N LEU A 179 -6.14 8.84 -26.80
CA LEU A 179 -6.13 9.68 -28.00
C LEU A 179 -6.99 9.11 -29.14
N TYR A 180 -6.86 7.81 -29.41
CA TYR A 180 -7.36 7.20 -30.64
C TYR A 180 -8.44 6.14 -30.45
N ASN A 181 -8.88 5.83 -29.22
CA ASN A 181 -9.90 4.84 -28.82
C ASN A 181 -9.42 3.38 -28.58
N GLY A 182 -10.35 2.56 -28.06
CA GLY A 182 -10.16 1.15 -27.72
C GLY A 182 -9.63 0.30 -28.88
N LYS A 183 -10.26 0.40 -30.05
CA LYS A 183 -9.91 -0.38 -31.25
C LYS A 183 -8.46 -0.14 -31.69
N VAL A 184 -8.03 1.12 -31.72
CA VAL A 184 -6.66 1.48 -32.11
C VAL A 184 -5.64 0.99 -31.07
N SER A 185 -5.99 1.05 -29.78
CA SER A 185 -5.13 0.51 -28.72
C SER A 185 -4.99 -1.02 -28.78
N GLY A 186 -6.09 -1.74 -29.04
CA GLY A 186 -6.09 -3.20 -29.20
C GLY A 186 -5.26 -3.62 -30.41
N MET A 187 -5.41 -2.91 -31.53
CA MET A 187 -4.60 -3.09 -32.73
C MET A 187 -3.10 -2.83 -32.45
N CYS A 188 -2.76 -1.76 -31.72
CA CYS A 188 -1.39 -1.47 -31.32
C CYS A 188 -0.77 -2.62 -30.51
N LEU A 189 -1.52 -3.17 -29.54
CA LEU A 189 -1.09 -4.35 -28.77
C LEU A 189 -0.85 -5.56 -29.68
N THR A 190 -1.72 -5.82 -30.66
CA THR A 190 -1.53 -6.91 -31.63
C THR A 190 -0.27 -6.71 -32.47
N LEU A 191 -0.05 -5.49 -33.00
CA LEU A 191 1.13 -5.15 -33.80
C LEU A 191 2.43 -5.33 -33.01
N LEU A 192 2.47 -4.80 -31.79
CA LEU A 192 3.62 -4.95 -30.90
C LEU A 192 3.82 -6.41 -30.49
N SER A 193 2.75 -7.16 -30.21
CA SER A 193 2.88 -8.58 -29.87
C SER A 193 3.52 -9.38 -31.00
N ARG A 194 3.07 -9.21 -32.25
CA ARG A 194 3.67 -9.87 -33.42
C ARG A 194 5.12 -9.47 -33.61
N LEU A 195 5.40 -8.17 -33.58
CA LEU A 195 6.75 -7.61 -33.67
C LEU A 195 7.70 -8.29 -32.67
N LEU A 196 7.31 -8.26 -31.40
CA LEU A 196 8.15 -8.68 -30.29
C LEU A 196 8.33 -10.20 -30.27
N THR A 197 7.32 -10.96 -30.68
CA THR A 197 7.43 -12.41 -30.87
C THR A 197 8.41 -12.74 -32.00
N THR A 198 8.29 -12.11 -33.17
CA THR A 198 9.20 -12.34 -34.31
C THR A 198 10.63 -11.93 -33.97
N TYR A 199 10.81 -10.79 -33.28
CA TYR A 199 12.12 -10.35 -32.83
C TYR A 199 12.75 -11.33 -31.83
N LEU A 200 11.95 -11.84 -30.88
CA LEU A 200 12.41 -12.79 -29.88
C LEU A 200 12.79 -14.14 -30.51
N GLN A 201 12.04 -14.63 -31.50
CA GLN A 201 12.37 -15.85 -32.24
C GLN A 201 13.73 -15.76 -32.94
N ARG A 202 14.15 -14.56 -33.34
CA ARG A 202 15.43 -14.35 -34.03
C ARG A 202 16.62 -14.33 -33.06
N ILE A 203 16.49 -13.67 -31.91
CA ILE A 203 17.61 -13.49 -30.97
C ILE A 203 17.67 -14.62 -29.93
N GLY A 204 16.51 -15.17 -29.57
CA GLY A 204 16.36 -16.06 -28.43
C GLY A 204 16.51 -15.33 -27.08
N HIS A 205 16.00 -15.94 -26.02
CA HIS A 205 16.26 -15.52 -24.65
C HIS A 205 16.37 -16.75 -23.77
N THR A 206 17.32 -16.74 -22.83
CA THR A 206 17.56 -17.84 -21.90
C THR A 206 18.06 -17.32 -20.56
N CYS A 207 17.85 -18.07 -19.49
CA CYS A 207 18.37 -17.78 -18.15
C CYS A 207 19.20 -18.97 -17.70
N SER A 208 20.47 -18.76 -17.35
CA SER A 208 21.39 -19.82 -16.92
C SER A 208 21.74 -19.69 -15.43
N LEU A 209 22.42 -20.69 -14.87
CA LEU A 209 22.90 -20.64 -13.48
C LEU A 209 23.89 -19.48 -13.25
N ASP A 210 24.69 -19.13 -14.26
CA ASP A 210 25.63 -18.00 -14.21
C ASP A 210 24.93 -16.67 -13.87
N ASP A 211 23.66 -16.51 -14.28
CA ASP A 211 22.87 -15.30 -14.01
C ASP A 211 22.52 -15.18 -12.52
N CYS A 212 22.52 -16.30 -11.79
CA CYS A 212 22.25 -16.36 -10.35
C CYS A 212 23.50 -16.18 -9.48
N MET A 213 24.70 -16.29 -10.06
CA MET A 213 25.97 -16.32 -9.31
C MET A 213 26.47 -14.92 -8.92
N LEU A 214 27.18 -14.87 -7.79
CA LEU A 214 27.95 -13.69 -7.36
C LEU A 214 29.43 -13.85 -7.72
N LYS A 215 30.11 -12.72 -7.86
CA LYS A 215 31.57 -12.66 -7.91
C LYS A 215 32.16 -13.09 -6.55
N PRO A 216 33.30 -13.80 -6.51
CA PRO A 216 33.88 -14.31 -5.26
C PRO A 216 34.11 -13.24 -4.19
N GLU A 217 34.56 -12.04 -4.59
CA GLU A 217 34.77 -10.91 -3.67
C GLU A 217 33.51 -10.51 -2.89
N PHE A 218 32.36 -10.52 -3.58
CA PHE A 218 31.08 -10.14 -3.00
C PHE A 218 30.45 -11.28 -2.20
N ASP A 219 30.71 -12.53 -2.58
CA ASP A 219 30.25 -13.69 -1.81
C ASP A 219 31.01 -13.82 -0.48
N ASN A 220 32.30 -13.45 -0.45
CA ASN A 220 33.08 -13.35 0.79
C ASN A 220 32.53 -12.26 1.71
N LYS A 221 32.31 -11.04 1.19
CA LYS A 221 31.70 -9.93 1.97
C LYS A 221 30.32 -10.29 2.50
N ARG A 222 29.49 -10.96 1.69
CA ARG A 222 28.20 -11.49 2.12
C ARG A 222 28.37 -12.41 3.32
N THR A 223 29.29 -13.36 3.24
CA THR A 223 29.57 -14.32 4.31
C THR A 223 30.04 -13.62 5.58
N GLU A 224 30.92 -12.61 5.48
CA GLU A 224 31.36 -11.79 6.61
C GLU A 224 30.22 -11.04 7.30
N MET A 225 29.29 -10.47 6.53
CA MET A 225 28.10 -9.80 7.08
C MET A 225 27.16 -10.80 7.75
N LEU A 226 26.94 -11.96 7.13
CA LEU A 226 26.05 -13.00 7.66
C LEU A 226 26.60 -13.65 8.94
N ASN A 227 27.92 -13.76 9.11
CA ASN A 227 28.50 -14.31 10.33
C ASN A 227 28.22 -13.42 11.56
N LYS A 228 28.04 -12.11 11.36
CA LYS A 228 27.74 -11.15 12.43
C LYS A 228 26.27 -11.18 12.87
N THR A 229 25.36 -11.81 12.12
CA THR A 229 23.91 -11.75 12.43
C THR A 229 23.55 -12.44 13.74
N ASN A 230 24.25 -13.52 14.10
CA ASN A 230 24.01 -14.21 15.36
C ASN A 230 24.42 -13.35 16.57
N GLU A 231 25.45 -12.53 16.43
CA GLU A 231 25.85 -11.58 17.47
C GLU A 231 24.84 -10.43 17.55
N LEU A 232 24.39 -9.91 16.41
CA LEU A 232 23.36 -8.86 16.36
C LEU A 232 22.05 -9.29 17.03
N ALA A 233 21.59 -10.53 16.80
CA ALA A 233 20.40 -11.06 17.46
C ALA A 233 20.61 -11.17 18.99
N ARG A 234 21.78 -11.59 19.44
CA ARG A 234 22.12 -11.65 20.87
C ARG A 234 22.13 -10.27 21.50
N THR A 235 22.74 -9.29 20.85
CA THR A 235 22.77 -7.90 21.36
C THR A 235 21.37 -7.30 21.38
N ALA A 236 20.52 -7.60 20.38
CA ALA A 236 19.14 -7.14 20.35
C ALA A 236 18.33 -7.67 21.54
N ILE A 237 18.49 -8.97 21.86
CA ILE A 237 17.84 -9.60 23.02
C ILE A 237 18.37 -8.98 24.33
N ALA A 238 19.68 -8.83 24.48
CA ALA A 238 20.28 -8.26 25.68
C ALA A 238 19.84 -6.80 25.91
N LYS A 239 19.79 -6.00 24.84
CA LYS A 239 19.32 -4.61 24.87
C LYS A 239 17.85 -4.50 25.25
N HIS A 240 17.00 -5.38 24.74
CA HIS A 240 15.57 -5.38 25.05
C HIS A 240 15.31 -5.64 26.54
N PHE A 241 16.03 -6.58 27.15
CA PHE A 241 15.91 -6.87 28.59
C PHE A 241 16.79 -6.00 29.49
N LYS A 242 17.56 -5.06 28.93
CA LYS A 242 18.57 -4.27 29.66
C LYS A 242 19.59 -5.13 30.43
N LEU A 243 19.92 -6.30 29.88
CA LEU A 243 20.84 -7.29 30.47
C LEU A 243 22.19 -7.32 29.73
N GLU A 244 22.71 -6.16 29.34
CA GLU A 244 24.01 -6.06 28.68
C GLU A 244 25.14 -6.50 29.62
N GLY A 245 25.91 -7.52 29.23
CA GLY A 245 27.02 -8.06 30.03
C GLY A 245 26.64 -9.10 31.08
N HIS A 246 25.35 -9.48 31.19
CA HIS A 246 24.88 -10.51 32.11
C HIS A 246 25.21 -11.93 31.64
N SER A 247 25.14 -12.89 32.57
CA SER A 247 25.42 -14.30 32.28
C SER A 247 24.37 -14.89 31.35
N LYS A 248 24.74 -15.95 30.62
CA LYS A 248 23.78 -16.69 29.76
C LYS A 248 22.54 -17.16 30.54
N TYR A 249 22.71 -17.48 31.82
CA TYR A 249 21.61 -17.92 32.69
C TYR A 249 20.54 -16.85 32.88
N ASP A 250 20.96 -15.59 33.09
CA ASP A 250 20.04 -14.47 33.31
C ASP A 250 19.20 -14.20 32.04
N ILE A 251 19.84 -14.32 30.87
CA ILE A 251 19.18 -14.18 29.57
C ILE A 251 18.19 -15.33 29.35
N ASP A 252 18.57 -16.58 29.63
CA ASP A 252 17.69 -17.75 29.50
C ASP A 252 16.47 -17.64 30.43
N LEU A 253 16.65 -17.10 31.64
CA LEU A 253 15.56 -16.85 32.59
C LEU A 253 14.62 -15.75 32.09
N ALA A 254 15.16 -14.65 31.55
CA ALA A 254 14.37 -13.58 30.95
C ALA A 254 13.56 -14.09 29.75
N LEU A 255 14.16 -14.92 28.88
CA LEU A 255 13.49 -15.55 27.75
C LEU A 255 12.40 -16.54 28.19
N ALA A 256 12.65 -17.30 29.26
CA ALA A 256 11.65 -18.19 29.84
C ALA A 256 10.42 -17.42 30.37
N ASN A 257 10.65 -16.25 30.97
CA ASN A 257 9.59 -15.36 31.43
C ASN A 257 8.84 -14.70 30.26
N ALA A 258 9.57 -14.24 29.24
CA ALA A 258 8.99 -13.66 28.03
C ALA A 258 8.09 -14.65 27.29
N ARG A 259 8.50 -15.92 27.17
CA ARG A 259 7.69 -16.99 26.56
C ARG A 259 6.32 -17.15 27.23
N ARG A 260 6.24 -16.97 28.56
CA ARG A 260 4.99 -17.10 29.32
C ARG A 260 4.05 -15.90 29.12
N ARG A 261 4.56 -14.78 28.59
CA ARG A 261 3.84 -13.52 28.41
C ARG A 261 3.73 -13.20 26.91
N PRO A 262 2.58 -13.45 26.26
CA PRO A 262 2.44 -13.29 24.82
C PRO A 262 2.81 -11.90 24.28
N GLN A 263 2.51 -10.84 25.03
CA GLN A 263 2.84 -9.45 24.68
C GLN A 263 4.36 -9.24 24.66
N LEU A 264 5.04 -9.57 25.76
CA LEU A 264 6.50 -9.45 25.89
C LEU A 264 7.24 -10.33 24.86
N SER A 265 6.74 -11.52 24.56
CA SER A 265 7.29 -12.37 23.51
C SER A 265 7.19 -11.73 22.13
N LYS A 266 6.08 -11.03 21.83
CA LYS A 266 5.90 -10.34 20.55
C LYS A 266 6.83 -9.13 20.45
N GLU A 267 6.93 -8.32 21.49
CA GLU A 267 7.83 -7.16 21.55
C GLU A 267 9.29 -7.57 21.35
N LEU A 268 9.72 -8.67 21.98
CA LEU A 268 11.04 -9.24 21.80
C LEU A 268 11.28 -9.65 20.34
N ASP A 269 10.32 -10.34 19.73
CA ASP A 269 10.43 -10.77 18.34
C ASP A 269 10.53 -9.58 17.39
N ASP A 270 9.74 -8.52 17.62
CA ASP A 270 9.77 -7.28 16.84
C ASP A 270 11.13 -6.56 16.94
N ALA A 271 11.71 -6.49 18.14
CA ALA A 271 13.03 -5.92 18.36
C ALA A 271 14.13 -6.68 17.59
N VAL A 272 14.12 -8.02 17.67
CA VAL A 272 15.11 -8.85 16.97
C VAL A 272 14.92 -8.80 15.45
N LYS A 273 13.68 -8.84 14.95
CA LYS A 273 13.37 -8.75 13.52
C LYS A 273 13.91 -7.46 12.91
N THR A 274 13.76 -6.33 13.60
CA THR A 274 14.20 -5.02 13.10
C THR A 274 15.69 -5.01 12.78
N GLU A 275 16.52 -5.46 13.73
CA GLU A 275 17.99 -5.53 13.58
C GLU A 275 18.41 -6.52 12.48
N VAL A 276 17.75 -7.68 12.42
CA VAL A 276 18.07 -8.73 11.44
C VAL A 276 17.63 -8.35 10.01
N ASN A 277 16.50 -7.66 9.87
CA ASN A 277 15.99 -7.16 8.57
C ASN A 277 16.86 -6.02 8.03
N GLU A 278 17.45 -5.20 8.91
CA GLU A 278 18.44 -4.21 8.50
C GLU A 278 19.69 -4.87 7.91
N CYS A 279 20.20 -5.92 8.56
CA CYS A 279 21.32 -6.70 8.02
C CYS A 279 20.98 -7.31 6.65
N THR A 280 19.79 -7.90 6.50
CA THR A 280 19.30 -8.44 5.23
C THR A 280 19.31 -7.38 4.13
N SER A 281 18.80 -6.19 4.42
CA SER A 281 18.78 -5.06 3.48
C SER A 281 20.18 -4.60 3.07
N ASN A 282 21.13 -4.61 4.01
CA ASN A 282 22.52 -4.23 3.75
C ASN A 282 23.24 -5.26 2.87
N VAL A 283 23.04 -6.56 3.11
CA VAL A 283 23.56 -7.63 2.24
C VAL A 283 23.04 -7.48 0.82
N ILE A 284 21.73 -7.26 0.65
CA ILE A 284 21.11 -7.11 -0.67
C ILE A 284 21.70 -5.91 -1.43
N LYS A 285 21.89 -4.76 -0.77
CA LYS A 285 22.45 -3.55 -1.38
C LYS A 285 23.91 -3.72 -1.84
N GLU A 286 24.72 -4.48 -1.10
CA GLU A 286 26.12 -4.72 -1.45
C GLU A 286 26.22 -5.72 -2.61
N CYS A 287 25.43 -6.80 -2.58
CA CYS A 287 25.50 -7.88 -3.58
C CYS A 287 24.75 -7.55 -4.89
N ILE A 288 23.60 -6.88 -4.84
CA ILE A 288 22.77 -6.59 -6.01
C ILE A 288 22.62 -5.05 -6.15
N PRO A 289 22.98 -4.45 -7.30
CA PRO A 289 23.30 -5.09 -8.59
C PRO A 289 24.80 -5.36 -8.84
N TYR A 290 25.72 -4.93 -7.96
CA TYR A 290 27.15 -4.86 -8.31
C TYR A 290 27.92 -6.18 -8.21
N GLY A 291 27.50 -7.05 -7.31
CA GLY A 291 28.18 -8.29 -7.00
C GLY A 291 27.83 -9.45 -7.93
N GLN A 292 26.92 -9.26 -8.89
CA GLN A 292 26.53 -10.29 -9.85
C GLN A 292 27.70 -10.67 -10.77
N LEU A 293 27.79 -11.95 -11.13
CA LEU A 293 28.80 -12.45 -12.06
C LEU A 293 28.61 -11.81 -13.44
N ARG A 294 27.39 -11.89 -13.98
CA ARG A 294 26.95 -11.17 -15.19
C ARG A 294 26.23 -9.89 -14.79
N ALA A 295 26.58 -8.80 -15.45
CA ALA A 295 25.92 -7.51 -15.23
C ALA A 295 24.64 -7.39 -16.06
N PHE A 296 23.72 -6.56 -15.60
CA PHE A 296 22.63 -6.05 -16.44
C PHE A 296 23.21 -5.26 -17.63
N PRO A 297 22.71 -5.42 -18.87
CA PRO A 297 21.50 -6.14 -19.30
C PRO A 297 21.71 -7.60 -19.73
N TRP A 298 22.94 -8.13 -19.64
CA TRP A 298 23.25 -9.50 -20.08
C TRP A 298 22.84 -10.58 -19.08
N ASN A 299 22.66 -10.20 -17.81
CA ASN A 299 22.08 -11.08 -16.80
C ASN A 299 20.58 -11.18 -17.00
N SER A 300 20.09 -12.33 -17.43
CA SER A 300 18.68 -12.56 -17.74
C SER A 300 17.77 -12.51 -16.50
N LEU A 301 18.25 -12.99 -15.35
CA LEU A 301 17.50 -12.89 -14.09
C LEU A 301 17.34 -11.44 -13.64
N ALA A 302 18.42 -10.65 -13.74
CA ALA A 302 18.37 -9.21 -13.50
C ALA A 302 17.42 -8.52 -14.51
N LEU A 303 17.51 -8.90 -15.78
CA LEU A 303 16.69 -8.34 -16.85
C LEU A 303 15.19 -8.56 -16.60
N MET A 304 14.77 -9.78 -16.27
CA MET A 304 13.36 -10.09 -15.99
C MET A 304 12.80 -9.30 -14.80
N THR A 305 13.58 -9.22 -13.72
CA THR A 305 13.14 -8.60 -12.46
C THR A 305 13.13 -7.07 -12.51
N THR A 306 14.12 -6.46 -13.17
CA THR A 306 14.22 -5.00 -13.34
C THR A 306 13.19 -4.44 -14.31
N THR A 307 13.05 -5.03 -15.50
CA THR A 307 12.05 -4.62 -16.52
C THR A 307 10.62 -4.93 -16.09
N GLY A 308 10.44 -5.84 -15.12
CA GLY A 308 9.14 -6.26 -14.61
C GLY A 308 8.45 -7.32 -15.46
N ALA A 309 9.19 -8.01 -16.33
CA ALA A 309 8.67 -9.13 -17.10
C ALA A 309 8.17 -10.26 -16.19
N LYS A 310 9.00 -10.70 -15.23
CA LYS A 310 8.65 -11.72 -14.24
C LYS A 310 9.53 -11.63 -13.00
N GLY A 311 8.93 -11.87 -11.84
CA GLY A 311 9.60 -11.80 -10.55
C GLY A 311 9.88 -10.38 -10.07
N SER A 312 10.47 -10.27 -8.88
CA SER A 312 10.84 -9.02 -8.24
C SER A 312 12.32 -9.03 -7.81
N LYS A 313 12.82 -7.88 -7.33
CA LYS A 313 14.16 -7.79 -6.73
C LYS A 313 14.29 -8.69 -5.48
N VAL A 314 13.18 -8.96 -4.78
CA VAL A 314 13.14 -9.88 -3.62
C VAL A 314 13.40 -11.32 -4.06
N ASN A 315 12.76 -11.77 -5.15
CA ASN A 315 13.01 -13.11 -5.70
C ASN A 315 14.48 -13.28 -6.12
N HIS A 316 15.04 -12.26 -6.79
CA HIS A 316 16.46 -12.24 -7.15
C HIS A 316 17.35 -12.34 -5.90
N SER A 317 17.09 -11.54 -4.87
CA SER A 317 17.87 -11.60 -3.64
C SER A 317 17.75 -12.92 -2.90
N GLN A 318 16.60 -13.59 -2.93
CA GLN A 318 16.44 -14.90 -2.27
C GLN A 318 17.20 -16.02 -2.99
N ILE A 319 17.29 -15.93 -4.32
CA ILE A 319 18.08 -16.88 -5.12
C ILE A 319 19.57 -16.66 -4.90
N THR A 320 20.02 -15.40 -4.96
CA THR A 320 21.44 -15.05 -5.06
C THR A 320 22.09 -14.65 -3.72
N CYS A 321 21.35 -14.02 -2.81
CA CYS A 321 21.88 -13.45 -1.56
C CYS A 321 21.45 -14.27 -0.33
N LEU A 322 20.20 -14.20 0.11
CA LEU A 322 19.70 -14.97 1.26
C LEU A 322 18.17 -14.99 1.29
N LEU A 323 17.59 -15.97 1.98
CA LEU A 323 16.14 -16.02 2.18
C LEU A 323 15.65 -14.95 3.17
N GLY A 324 16.40 -14.72 4.26
CA GLY A 324 16.05 -13.75 5.30
C GLY A 324 15.24 -14.34 6.45
N GLN A 325 14.70 -13.48 7.29
CA GLN A 325 13.87 -13.86 8.42
C GLN A 325 12.55 -14.47 7.95
N GLN A 326 12.24 -15.69 8.43
CA GLN A 326 10.91 -16.27 8.25
C GLN A 326 9.97 -15.76 9.34
N GLU A 327 8.83 -15.24 8.92
CA GLU A 327 7.79 -14.71 9.81
C GLU A 327 6.57 -15.63 9.76
N LEU A 328 5.96 -15.85 10.92
CA LEU A 328 4.75 -16.64 11.10
C LEU A 328 3.73 -15.82 11.89
N GLU A 329 2.59 -15.49 11.29
CA GLU A 329 1.56 -14.62 11.88
C GLU A 329 2.12 -13.28 12.38
N GLY A 330 3.12 -12.74 11.67
CA GLY A 330 3.84 -11.52 12.04
C GLY A 330 4.78 -11.69 13.24
N ARG A 331 5.01 -12.91 13.74
CA ARG A 331 5.99 -13.23 14.79
C ARG A 331 7.17 -13.99 14.21
N ARG A 332 8.19 -14.26 15.03
CA ARG A 332 9.26 -15.18 14.65
C ARG A 332 8.79 -16.63 14.83
N VAL A 333 9.67 -17.58 14.51
CA VAL A 333 9.38 -19.00 14.67
C VAL A 333 8.93 -19.31 16.11
N PRO A 334 7.82 -20.05 16.29
CA PRO A 334 7.28 -20.35 17.61
C PRO A 334 8.23 -21.23 18.42
N VAL A 335 8.24 -21.00 19.73
CA VAL A 335 9.06 -21.75 20.69
C VAL A 335 8.21 -22.80 21.39
N MET A 336 8.68 -24.04 21.44
CA MET A 336 8.03 -25.15 22.14
C MET A 336 7.96 -24.93 23.66
N ALA A 337 7.14 -25.73 24.34
CA ALA A 337 7.04 -25.75 25.80
C ALA A 337 8.40 -25.90 26.52
N THR A 338 9.32 -26.63 25.89
CA THR A 338 10.68 -26.89 26.38
C THR A 338 11.64 -25.70 26.23
N GLY A 339 11.20 -24.59 25.61
CA GLY A 339 12.04 -23.43 25.31
C GLY A 339 12.88 -23.59 24.03
N LYS A 340 12.61 -24.61 23.20
CA LYS A 340 13.33 -24.87 21.95
C LYS A 340 12.46 -24.53 20.73
N THR A 341 13.07 -24.03 19.66
CA THR A 341 12.37 -23.86 18.36
C THR A 341 12.39 -25.14 17.53
N LEU A 342 13.50 -25.88 17.56
CA LEU A 342 13.62 -27.26 17.05
C LEU A 342 14.37 -28.15 18.03
N PRO A 343 14.18 -29.49 17.97
CA PRO A 343 14.93 -30.43 18.81
C PRO A 343 16.45 -30.29 18.70
N SER A 344 16.95 -29.86 17.54
CA SER A 344 18.37 -29.63 17.25
C SER A 344 18.96 -28.39 17.92
N PHE A 345 18.13 -27.43 18.35
CA PHE A 345 18.60 -26.23 19.02
C PHE A 345 18.62 -26.41 20.55
N PRO A 346 19.57 -25.76 21.25
CA PRO A 346 19.54 -25.70 22.70
C PRO A 346 18.33 -24.90 23.18
N ARG A 347 17.99 -25.06 24.46
CA ARG A 347 16.91 -24.27 25.09
C ARG A 347 17.31 -22.80 25.05
N TYR A 348 16.34 -21.95 24.72
CA TYR A 348 16.46 -20.48 24.66
C TYR A 348 17.66 -19.99 23.83
N ASP A 349 17.91 -20.65 22.70
CA ASP A 349 18.98 -20.23 21.81
C ASP A 349 18.74 -18.81 21.27
N THR A 350 19.69 -17.92 21.57
CA THR A 350 19.69 -16.51 21.20
C THR A 350 20.20 -16.26 19.78
N SER A 351 20.62 -17.32 19.06
CA SER A 351 21.06 -17.20 17.69
C SER A 351 19.92 -16.75 16.76
N ALA A 352 20.25 -15.94 15.75
CA ALA A 352 19.28 -15.51 14.73
C ALA A 352 18.69 -16.73 14.01
N ARG A 353 19.56 -17.72 13.73
CA ARG A 353 19.21 -18.97 13.06
C ARG A 353 18.15 -19.77 13.79
N ALA A 354 18.23 -19.87 15.13
CA ALA A 354 17.26 -20.61 15.92
C ALA A 354 15.87 -20.00 15.86
N GLY A 355 15.76 -18.67 15.71
CA GLY A 355 14.47 -17.99 15.56
C GLY A 355 14.04 -17.74 14.12
N GLY A 356 14.50 -18.56 13.17
CA GLY A 356 13.99 -18.55 11.79
C GLY A 356 14.71 -17.64 10.82
N PHE A 357 15.88 -17.10 11.15
CA PHE A 357 16.70 -16.37 10.18
C PHE A 357 17.47 -17.33 9.27
N ILE A 358 17.17 -17.28 7.96
CA ILE A 358 17.80 -18.12 6.95
C ILE A 358 18.88 -17.32 6.22
N ALA A 359 20.15 -17.55 6.60
CA ALA A 359 21.32 -16.95 5.96
C ALA A 359 21.65 -17.61 4.61
N SER A 360 21.18 -18.85 4.41
CA SER A 360 21.34 -19.61 3.17
C SER A 360 20.50 -19.02 2.02
N ARG A 361 20.82 -19.43 0.79
CA ARG A 361 20.17 -18.99 -0.44
C ARG A 361 19.74 -20.19 -1.28
N PHE A 362 18.77 -20.02 -2.17
CA PHE A 362 18.34 -21.13 -3.03
C PHE A 362 19.46 -21.68 -3.93
N LEU A 363 20.39 -20.84 -4.39
CA LEU A 363 21.50 -21.26 -5.25
C LEU A 363 22.40 -22.33 -4.62
N THR A 364 22.70 -22.22 -3.32
CA THR A 364 23.61 -23.14 -2.62
C THR A 364 22.88 -24.21 -1.82
N GLY A 365 21.54 -24.19 -1.83
CA GLY A 365 20.72 -25.03 -0.96
C GLY A 365 20.54 -24.47 0.45
N VAL A 366 19.53 -25.00 1.12
CA VAL A 366 19.13 -24.60 2.48
C VAL A 366 19.32 -25.81 3.41
N PRO A 367 20.01 -25.66 4.57
CA PRO A 367 20.24 -26.76 5.50
C PRO A 367 18.94 -27.21 6.19
N PRO A 368 18.88 -28.44 6.73
CA PRO A 368 17.63 -29.04 7.23
C PRO A 368 16.86 -28.22 8.26
N GLN A 369 17.55 -27.55 9.20
CA GLN A 369 16.88 -26.72 10.21
C GLN A 369 16.18 -25.50 9.58
N GLU A 370 16.88 -24.83 8.67
CA GLU A 370 16.35 -23.66 7.95
C GLU A 370 15.26 -24.06 6.96
N PHE A 371 15.42 -25.22 6.30
CA PHE A 371 14.43 -25.77 5.39
C PHE A 371 13.09 -26.00 6.10
N PHE A 372 13.11 -26.54 7.32
CA PHE A 372 11.90 -26.76 8.10
C PHE A 372 11.17 -25.44 8.43
N PHE A 373 11.90 -24.40 8.84
CA PHE A 373 11.31 -23.07 9.07
C PHE A 373 10.75 -22.45 7.79
N HIS A 374 11.43 -22.64 6.67
CA HIS A 374 10.92 -22.19 5.37
C HIS A 374 9.62 -22.91 4.98
N CYS A 375 9.51 -24.21 5.26
CA CYS A 375 8.27 -24.96 5.06
C CYS A 375 7.12 -24.46 5.94
N MET A 376 7.40 -24.02 7.18
CA MET A 376 6.36 -23.41 8.02
C MET A 376 5.79 -22.16 7.36
N ALA A 377 6.65 -21.24 6.94
CA ALA A 377 6.23 -19.99 6.29
C ALA A 377 5.51 -20.24 4.96
N GLY A 378 5.98 -21.23 4.18
CA GLY A 378 5.29 -21.65 2.96
C GLY A 378 3.89 -22.22 3.21
N ARG A 379 3.72 -22.98 4.30
CA ARG A 379 2.43 -23.59 4.66
C ARG A 379 1.40 -22.56 5.14
N GLU A 380 1.83 -21.53 5.85
CA GLU A 380 0.96 -20.43 6.29
C GLU A 380 0.28 -19.76 5.09
N GLY A 381 1.03 -19.40 4.06
CA GLY A 381 0.47 -18.81 2.83
C GLY A 381 -0.56 -19.70 2.12
N LEU A 382 -0.36 -21.03 2.17
CA LEU A 382 -1.32 -21.99 1.60
C LEU A 382 -2.60 -22.10 2.43
N ILE A 383 -2.48 -22.11 3.76
CA ILE A 383 -3.63 -22.15 4.67
C ILE A 383 -4.47 -20.88 4.49
N ASP A 384 -3.82 -19.72 4.42
CA ASP A 384 -4.48 -18.45 4.21
C ASP A 384 -5.24 -18.39 2.89
N THR A 385 -4.67 -18.95 1.83
CA THR A 385 -5.34 -19.06 0.53
C THR A 385 -6.58 -19.94 0.62
N ALA A 386 -6.52 -21.04 1.38
CA ALA A 386 -7.65 -21.96 1.52
C ALA A 386 -8.80 -21.36 2.35
N VAL A 387 -8.50 -20.70 3.48
CA VAL A 387 -9.54 -20.22 4.43
C VAL A 387 -10.12 -18.87 4.01
N LYS A 388 -9.28 -17.93 3.54
CA LYS A 388 -9.71 -16.53 3.39
C LYS A 388 -10.46 -16.26 2.08
N THR A 389 -10.32 -17.12 1.06
CA THR A 389 -10.97 -16.97 -0.25
C THR A 389 -12.51 -17.02 -0.17
N ALA A 390 -13.08 -18.00 0.54
CA ALA A 390 -14.53 -18.13 0.70
C ALA A 390 -15.17 -16.87 1.33
N SER A 391 -14.45 -16.26 2.29
CA SER A 391 -14.94 -15.09 3.03
C SER A 391 -15.13 -13.84 2.15
N SER A 392 -14.29 -13.68 1.13
CA SER A 392 -14.32 -12.53 0.22
C SER A 392 -15.45 -12.61 -0.79
N GLY A 393 -15.76 -13.81 -1.30
CA GLY A 393 -16.87 -14.02 -2.23
C GLY A 393 -18.24 -13.75 -1.59
N TYR A 394 -18.42 -14.11 -0.32
CA TYR A 394 -19.64 -13.81 0.42
C TYR A 394 -19.85 -12.31 0.61
N LEU A 395 -18.80 -11.58 1.04
CA LEU A 395 -18.82 -10.11 1.13
C LEU A 395 -19.23 -9.48 -0.20
N GLN A 396 -18.58 -9.88 -1.30
CA GLN A 396 -18.87 -9.34 -2.63
C GLN A 396 -20.34 -9.56 -3.02
N ARG A 397 -20.90 -10.75 -2.76
CA ARG A 397 -22.31 -11.04 -3.03
C ARG A 397 -23.24 -10.13 -2.23
N CYS A 398 -23.00 -9.95 -0.94
CA CYS A 398 -23.84 -9.09 -0.09
C CYS A 398 -23.85 -7.64 -0.59
N VAL A 399 -22.67 -7.08 -0.88
CA VAL A 399 -22.56 -5.70 -1.35
C VAL A 399 -23.21 -5.52 -2.72
N ILE A 400 -22.96 -6.43 -3.68
CA ILE A 400 -23.60 -6.34 -5.00
C ILE A 400 -25.11 -6.43 -4.87
N LYS A 401 -25.64 -7.32 -4.02
CA LYS A 401 -27.09 -7.48 -3.85
C LYS A 401 -27.76 -6.25 -3.23
N MET A 402 -27.08 -5.56 -2.32
CA MET A 402 -27.59 -4.31 -1.74
C MET A 402 -27.57 -3.15 -2.74
N LEU A 403 -26.62 -3.14 -3.68
CA LEU A 403 -26.40 -2.02 -4.60
C LEU A 403 -26.88 -2.31 -6.04
N GLU A 404 -27.57 -3.42 -6.29
CA GLU A 404 -27.89 -3.86 -7.66
C GLU A 404 -28.86 -2.93 -8.40
N SER A 405 -29.71 -2.23 -7.65
CA SER A 405 -30.71 -1.28 -8.14
C SER A 405 -30.13 0.11 -8.48
N LEU A 406 -28.93 0.43 -7.97
CA LEU A 406 -28.37 1.77 -8.09
C LEU A 406 -27.82 2.03 -9.50
N HIS A 407 -28.36 3.08 -10.12
CA HIS A 407 -27.97 3.54 -11.45
C HIS A 407 -27.95 5.06 -11.51
N VAL A 408 -27.25 5.58 -12.52
CA VAL A 408 -27.19 7.03 -12.76
C VAL A 408 -28.37 7.46 -13.61
N GLU A 409 -29.09 8.49 -13.19
CA GLU A 409 -30.19 9.07 -13.94
C GLU A 409 -29.75 10.16 -14.93
N TYR A 410 -30.64 10.60 -15.81
CA TYR A 410 -30.34 11.62 -16.83
C TYR A 410 -29.93 12.99 -16.26
N ASP A 411 -30.26 13.26 -14.99
CA ASP A 411 -29.83 14.45 -14.27
C ASP A 411 -28.45 14.29 -13.58
N TYR A 412 -27.79 13.13 -13.75
CA TYR A 412 -26.55 12.68 -13.11
C TYR A 412 -26.66 12.32 -11.62
N SER A 413 -27.86 12.35 -11.04
CA SER A 413 -28.09 11.83 -9.70
C SER A 413 -28.00 10.30 -9.69
N VAL A 414 -27.55 9.72 -8.58
CA VAL A 414 -27.55 8.28 -8.37
C VAL A 414 -28.81 7.93 -7.63
N ARG A 415 -29.65 7.09 -8.24
CA ARG A 415 -30.94 6.70 -7.69
C ARG A 415 -31.09 5.20 -7.59
N GLU A 416 -31.92 4.81 -6.63
CA GLU A 416 -32.43 3.46 -6.52
C GLU A 416 -33.63 3.24 -7.45
N SER A 417 -34.04 1.98 -7.65
CA SER A 417 -35.14 1.61 -8.55
C SER A 417 -36.51 2.14 -8.12
N ASP A 418 -36.67 2.54 -6.86
CA ASP A 418 -37.85 3.20 -6.30
C ASP A 418 -37.87 4.71 -6.54
N GLY A 419 -36.77 5.28 -7.05
CA GLY A 419 -36.58 6.72 -7.29
C GLY A 419 -35.95 7.48 -6.13
N SER A 420 -35.61 6.81 -5.03
CA SER A 420 -34.89 7.40 -3.90
C SER A 420 -33.50 7.87 -4.33
N ILE A 421 -33.12 9.10 -3.97
CA ILE A 421 -31.85 9.71 -4.33
C ILE A 421 -30.81 9.35 -3.27
N ILE A 422 -29.71 8.72 -3.70
CA ILE A 422 -28.56 8.39 -2.84
C ILE A 422 -27.47 9.46 -2.96
N GLU A 423 -27.12 9.86 -4.19
CA GLU A 423 -26.18 10.95 -4.48
C GLU A 423 -26.79 11.95 -5.45
N PHE A 424 -26.57 13.25 -5.23
CA PHE A 424 -27.03 14.29 -6.16
C PHE A 424 -26.23 14.35 -7.46
N MET A 425 -24.98 13.91 -7.43
CA MET A 425 -24.11 13.77 -8.59
C MET A 425 -23.14 12.62 -8.30
N TYR A 426 -22.99 11.70 -9.25
CA TYR A 426 -22.08 10.57 -9.10
C TYR A 426 -20.66 11.04 -8.70
N GLY A 427 -20.19 10.62 -7.53
CA GLY A 427 -18.85 10.96 -7.03
C GLY A 427 -18.60 12.46 -6.84
N ASP A 428 -19.66 13.26 -6.62
CA ASP A 428 -19.67 14.73 -6.49
C ASP A 428 -19.16 15.52 -7.72
N ASP A 429 -18.59 14.85 -8.72
CA ASP A 429 -17.98 15.49 -9.89
C ASP A 429 -18.54 14.99 -11.24
N GLY A 430 -19.31 13.90 -11.22
CA GLY A 430 -20.00 13.30 -12.35
C GLY A 430 -19.08 12.53 -13.31
N ILE A 431 -17.83 12.26 -12.92
CA ILE A 431 -16.79 11.73 -13.80
C ILE A 431 -16.82 10.20 -13.82
N ASP A 432 -16.73 9.62 -15.01
CA ASP A 432 -16.51 8.18 -15.17
C ASP A 432 -15.05 7.82 -14.79
N VAL A 433 -14.90 6.88 -13.86
CA VAL A 433 -13.59 6.39 -13.39
C VAL A 433 -12.77 5.84 -14.56
N MET A 434 -13.40 5.21 -15.55
CA MET A 434 -12.75 4.66 -16.74
C MET A 434 -12.09 5.73 -17.62
N LYS A 435 -12.57 6.98 -17.54
CA LYS A 435 -12.11 8.12 -18.36
C LYS A 435 -11.27 9.11 -17.54
N SER A 436 -10.92 8.76 -16.29
CA SER A 436 -10.21 9.62 -15.35
C SER A 436 -8.68 9.59 -15.50
N GLY A 437 -8.12 8.52 -16.08
CA GLY A 437 -6.67 8.21 -16.03
C GLY A 437 -5.73 9.32 -16.53
N PHE A 438 -6.11 10.01 -17.61
CA PHE A 438 -5.37 11.16 -18.16
C PHE A 438 -6.04 12.51 -17.90
N LEU A 439 -7.21 12.56 -17.24
CA LEU A 439 -7.99 13.79 -17.12
C LEU A 439 -7.17 14.91 -16.44
N ASN A 440 -6.47 14.58 -15.36
CA ASN A 440 -5.65 15.52 -14.60
C ASN A 440 -4.27 15.83 -15.23
N ASN A 441 -3.86 15.11 -16.28
CA ASN A 441 -2.56 15.29 -16.92
C ASN A 441 -2.63 16.36 -18.02
N ILE A 442 -2.61 17.64 -17.62
CA ILE A 442 -2.72 18.75 -18.58
C ILE A 442 -1.54 18.84 -19.53
N ASP A 443 -0.32 18.50 -19.07
CA ASP A 443 0.88 18.46 -19.92
C ASP A 443 0.69 17.53 -21.13
N PHE A 444 0.09 16.36 -20.91
CA PHE A 444 -0.20 15.42 -21.99
C PHE A 444 -1.18 16.01 -23.02
N TRP A 445 -2.24 16.68 -22.57
CA TRP A 445 -3.24 17.26 -23.46
C TRP A 445 -2.73 18.50 -24.21
N ALA A 446 -1.87 19.31 -23.59
CA ALA A 446 -1.22 20.43 -24.25
C ALA A 446 -0.35 19.96 -25.43
N ASN A 447 0.44 18.89 -25.23
CA ASN A 447 1.27 18.30 -26.29
C ASN A 447 0.45 17.65 -27.42
N ASN A 448 -0.76 17.17 -27.13
CA ASN A 448 -1.63 16.47 -28.08
C ASN A 448 -2.89 17.27 -28.43
N TYR A 449 -2.79 18.60 -28.40
CA TYR A 449 -3.94 19.48 -28.64
C TYR A 449 -4.60 19.22 -29.99
N ASP A 450 -3.83 19.03 -31.06
CA ASP A 450 -4.37 18.77 -32.39
C ASP A 450 -5.16 17.46 -32.46
N ALA A 451 -4.67 16.41 -31.79
CA ALA A 451 -5.37 15.14 -31.67
C ALA A 451 -6.69 15.29 -30.90
N LEU A 452 -6.69 16.11 -29.84
CA LEU A 452 -7.88 16.41 -29.04
C LEU A 452 -8.94 17.18 -29.84
N VAL A 453 -8.51 18.17 -30.62
CA VAL A 453 -9.38 18.96 -31.52
C VAL A 453 -10.01 18.06 -32.57
N SER A 454 -9.22 17.18 -33.19
CA SER A 454 -9.67 16.22 -34.20
C SER A 454 -10.69 15.23 -33.62
N LYS A 455 -10.42 14.72 -32.41
CA LYS A 455 -11.28 13.72 -31.75
C LYS A 455 -12.69 14.23 -31.44
N TYR A 456 -12.84 15.50 -31.03
CA TYR A 456 -14.10 16.00 -30.49
C TYR A 456 -14.93 16.90 -31.42
N GLU A 457 -14.57 17.05 -32.69
CA GLU A 457 -15.35 17.84 -33.69
C GLU A 457 -15.93 19.15 -33.11
N THR A 458 -15.02 19.97 -32.57
CA THR A 458 -15.32 21.10 -31.68
C THR A 458 -16.38 22.07 -32.19
N LYS A 459 -16.43 22.32 -33.50
CA LYS A 459 -17.34 23.29 -34.13
C LYS A 459 -18.81 22.92 -33.95
N ALA A 460 -19.15 21.64 -34.08
CA ALA A 460 -20.53 21.17 -33.91
C ALA A 460 -20.96 21.25 -32.45
N ILE A 461 -20.06 20.88 -31.53
CA ILE A 461 -20.36 20.79 -30.10
C ILE A 461 -20.48 22.18 -29.47
N LEU A 462 -19.53 23.08 -29.72
CA LEU A 462 -19.53 24.42 -29.12
C LEU A 462 -20.77 25.25 -29.47
N SER A 463 -21.41 24.96 -30.62
CA SER A 463 -22.66 25.60 -31.01
C SER A 463 -23.82 25.34 -30.04
N LYS A 464 -23.82 24.18 -29.36
CA LYS A 464 -24.87 23.73 -28.43
C LYS A 464 -24.72 24.32 -27.02
N PHE A 465 -23.51 24.75 -26.63
CA PHE A 465 -23.18 25.21 -25.26
C PHE A 465 -23.23 26.74 -25.05
N LYS A 466 -23.89 27.50 -25.94
CA LYS A 466 -23.85 28.98 -25.91
C LYS A 466 -24.57 29.62 -24.71
N LYS A 467 -25.52 28.93 -24.08
CA LYS A 467 -26.34 29.50 -22.98
C LYS A 467 -25.58 29.43 -21.66
N GLY A 468 -25.42 30.57 -20.98
CA GLY A 468 -24.95 30.62 -19.58
C GLY A 468 -23.45 30.45 -19.35
N PHE A 469 -22.64 30.15 -20.37
CA PHE A 469 -21.19 29.91 -20.25
C PHE A 469 -20.44 31.05 -19.56
N SER A 470 -20.64 32.32 -19.99
CA SER A 470 -19.99 33.49 -19.38
C SER A 470 -20.35 33.66 -17.90
N ARG A 471 -21.62 33.40 -17.54
CA ARG A 471 -22.09 33.53 -16.16
C ARG A 471 -21.50 32.43 -15.27
N ALA A 472 -21.45 31.20 -15.74
CA ALA A 472 -20.84 30.08 -15.02
C ALA A 472 -19.33 30.27 -14.84
N CYS A 473 -18.59 30.73 -15.85
CA CYS A 473 -17.17 31.07 -15.70
C CYS A 473 -16.91 32.17 -14.65
N LYS A 474 -17.80 33.18 -14.57
CA LYS A 474 -17.73 34.22 -13.53
C LYS A 474 -18.02 33.65 -12.14
N LEU A 475 -18.99 32.76 -12.04
CA LEU A 475 -19.34 32.09 -10.78
C LEU A 475 -18.18 31.21 -10.29
N GLN A 476 -17.59 30.40 -11.17
CA GLN A 476 -16.43 29.55 -10.83
C GLN A 476 -15.29 30.35 -10.19
N LYS A 477 -14.98 31.53 -10.75
CA LYS A 477 -13.97 32.45 -10.20
C LYS A 477 -14.35 32.99 -8.81
N LYS A 478 -15.65 33.14 -8.52
CA LYS A 478 -16.15 33.58 -7.21
C LYS A 478 -16.11 32.43 -6.19
N CYS A 479 -16.53 31.22 -6.56
CA CYS A 479 -16.48 30.03 -5.71
C CYS A 479 -15.04 29.76 -5.24
N LEU A 480 -14.07 29.77 -6.16
CA LEU A 480 -12.65 29.59 -5.83
C LEU A 480 -12.06 30.65 -4.89
N ARG A 481 -12.64 31.84 -4.81
CA ARG A 481 -12.18 32.92 -3.90
C ARG A 481 -12.90 32.88 -2.56
N HIS A 482 -14.17 32.49 -2.55
CA HIS A 482 -15.03 32.49 -1.38
C HIS A 482 -15.89 31.21 -1.36
N PRO A 483 -15.29 30.04 -1.03
CA PRO A 483 -15.99 28.76 -1.06
C PRO A 483 -17.15 28.71 -0.06
N GLU A 484 -17.08 29.44 1.05
CA GLU A 484 -18.15 29.48 2.07
C GLU A 484 -19.39 30.29 1.63
N LYS A 485 -19.25 31.17 0.63
CA LYS A 485 -20.31 32.12 0.23
C LYS A 485 -21.08 31.68 -1.02
N TYR A 486 -20.45 30.89 -1.88
CA TYR A 486 -21.01 30.50 -3.16
C TYR A 486 -21.01 29.00 -3.29
N GLU A 487 -22.17 28.44 -3.65
CA GLU A 487 -22.30 27.02 -3.96
C GLU A 487 -21.45 26.64 -5.19
N PRO A 488 -21.01 25.37 -5.28
CA PRO A 488 -20.30 24.86 -6.45
C PRO A 488 -21.11 25.04 -7.73
N VAL A 489 -20.41 25.31 -8.83
CA VAL A 489 -21.06 25.59 -10.13
C VAL A 489 -21.85 24.38 -10.64
N GLN A 490 -21.41 23.16 -10.33
CA GLN A 490 -22.08 21.91 -10.70
C GLN A 490 -23.44 21.71 -10.00
N SER A 491 -23.65 22.33 -8.84
CA SER A 491 -24.95 22.33 -8.14
C SER A 491 -25.98 23.22 -8.83
N ILE A 492 -25.54 24.27 -9.52
CA ILE A 492 -26.42 25.26 -10.18
C ILE A 492 -26.62 24.92 -11.66
N TYR A 493 -25.58 24.43 -12.32
CA TYR A 493 -25.59 24.11 -13.75
C TYR A 493 -25.25 22.64 -13.97
N SER A 494 -26.12 21.95 -14.71
CA SER A 494 -25.82 20.58 -15.14
C SER A 494 -24.59 20.55 -16.07
N PRO A 495 -23.62 19.66 -15.83
CA PRO A 495 -22.45 19.44 -16.69
C PRO A 495 -22.81 19.12 -18.15
N SER A 496 -23.99 18.53 -18.42
CA SER A 496 -24.46 18.24 -19.78
C SER A 496 -24.78 19.48 -20.61
N ASN A 497 -25.27 20.55 -19.97
CA ASN A 497 -25.81 21.73 -20.62
C ASN A 497 -24.85 22.91 -20.61
N ASN A 498 -23.92 22.95 -19.65
CA ASN A 498 -22.98 24.05 -19.51
C ASN A 498 -21.54 23.54 -19.38
N LEU A 499 -20.72 23.87 -20.37
CA LEU A 499 -19.32 23.44 -20.45
C LEU A 499 -18.49 23.94 -19.26
N ALA A 500 -18.86 25.08 -18.68
CA ALA A 500 -18.16 25.66 -17.54
C ALA A 500 -18.50 24.99 -16.20
N ALA A 501 -19.48 24.06 -16.17
CA ALA A 501 -19.82 23.29 -14.98
C ALA A 501 -18.82 22.13 -14.80
N VAL A 502 -17.67 22.45 -14.24
CA VAL A 502 -16.57 21.53 -13.95
C VAL A 502 -16.21 21.60 -12.46
N SER A 503 -15.57 20.57 -11.94
CA SER A 503 -15.13 20.56 -10.55
C SER A 503 -14.13 21.69 -10.27
N GLU A 504 -14.19 22.24 -9.06
CA GLU A 504 -13.36 23.37 -8.65
C GLU A 504 -11.87 23.02 -8.68
N LYS A 505 -11.55 21.80 -8.27
CA LYS A 505 -10.21 21.22 -8.34
C LYS A 505 -9.67 21.21 -9.76
N TYR A 506 -10.47 20.74 -10.71
CA TYR A 506 -10.07 20.66 -12.11
C TYR A 506 -9.89 22.05 -12.75
N TYR A 507 -10.83 22.97 -12.48
CA TYR A 507 -10.73 24.33 -12.96
C TYR A 507 -9.51 25.07 -12.41
N LYS A 508 -9.18 24.86 -11.12
CA LYS A 508 -7.97 25.41 -10.50
C LYS A 508 -6.72 24.88 -11.20
N LEU A 509 -6.66 23.56 -11.42
CA LEU A 509 -5.55 22.88 -12.09
C LEU A 509 -5.27 23.46 -13.49
N ILE A 510 -6.33 23.71 -14.29
CA ILE A 510 -6.19 24.36 -15.61
C ILE A 510 -5.63 25.79 -15.50
N ASN A 511 -6.16 26.62 -14.60
CA ASN A 511 -5.69 28.00 -14.49
C ASN A 511 -4.27 28.08 -13.96
N ASP A 512 -3.90 27.22 -13.01
CA ASP A 512 -2.55 27.19 -12.45
C ASP A 512 -1.55 26.74 -13.53
N TYR A 513 -1.91 25.77 -14.38
CA TYR A 513 -1.09 25.36 -15.52
C TYR A 513 -0.84 26.50 -16.53
N ILE A 514 -1.90 27.21 -16.93
CA ILE A 514 -1.81 28.34 -17.86
C ILE A 514 -0.94 29.47 -17.27
N LYS A 515 -1.01 29.72 -15.96
CA LYS A 515 -0.20 30.74 -15.28
C LYS A 515 1.26 30.35 -15.16
N GLU A 516 1.54 29.09 -14.79
CA GLU A 516 2.91 28.59 -14.62
C GLU A 516 3.64 28.56 -15.97
N ASP A 517 2.95 28.23 -17.06
CA ASP A 517 3.47 28.14 -18.44
C ASP A 517 4.89 27.56 -18.51
N LYS A 518 5.09 26.39 -17.87
CA LYS A 518 6.42 25.77 -17.71
C LYS A 518 7.15 25.54 -19.04
N ARG A 519 6.40 25.36 -20.13
CA ARG A 519 6.93 25.09 -21.48
C ARG A 519 6.99 26.34 -22.37
N GLY A 520 6.46 27.48 -21.93
CA GLY A 520 6.41 28.72 -22.72
C GLY A 520 5.49 28.63 -23.94
N GLU A 521 4.58 27.66 -24.01
CA GLU A 521 3.73 27.40 -25.18
C GLU A 521 2.61 28.43 -25.33
N PHE A 522 2.16 28.99 -24.22
CA PHE A 522 1.16 30.06 -24.21
C PHE A 522 1.80 31.41 -24.53
N LYS A 523 2.96 31.71 -23.94
CA LYS A 523 3.72 32.94 -24.25
C LYS A 523 4.26 33.00 -25.67
N SER A 524 4.62 31.85 -26.25
CA SER A 524 5.08 31.76 -27.65
C SER A 524 3.95 31.87 -28.68
N GLY A 525 2.68 31.85 -28.25
CA GLY A 525 1.52 31.92 -29.13
C GLY A 525 1.22 30.60 -29.88
N LYS A 526 1.89 29.49 -29.53
CA LYS A 526 1.61 28.17 -30.11
C LYS A 526 0.23 27.65 -29.72
N LEU A 527 -0.19 27.93 -28.48
CA LEU A 527 -1.52 27.61 -27.96
C LEU A 527 -2.18 28.87 -27.42
N ASP A 528 -3.43 29.12 -27.78
CA ASP A 528 -4.20 30.21 -27.20
C ASP A 528 -4.82 29.77 -25.85
N PRO A 529 -4.60 30.53 -24.74
CA PRO A 529 -5.06 30.13 -23.41
C PRO A 529 -6.57 29.91 -23.28
N GLU A 530 -7.38 30.73 -23.96
CA GLU A 530 -8.84 30.67 -23.84
C GLU A 530 -9.40 29.47 -24.61
N THR A 531 -8.93 29.23 -25.85
CA THR A 531 -9.31 28.04 -26.62
C THR A 531 -8.85 26.75 -25.94
N PHE A 532 -7.64 26.72 -25.38
CA PHE A 532 -7.15 25.57 -24.63
C PHE A 532 -8.01 25.27 -23.40
N LYS A 533 -8.38 26.31 -22.64
CA LYS A 533 -9.25 26.18 -21.47
C LYS A 533 -10.63 25.62 -21.83
N VAL A 534 -11.24 26.13 -22.90
CA VAL A 534 -12.51 25.62 -23.42
C VAL A 534 -12.38 24.15 -23.83
N MET A 535 -11.26 23.78 -24.45
CA MET A 535 -10.99 22.39 -24.85
C MET A 535 -10.88 21.46 -23.64
N MET A 536 -10.19 21.87 -22.58
CA MET A 536 -10.07 21.07 -21.37
C MET A 536 -11.42 20.89 -20.66
N MET A 537 -12.26 21.93 -20.65
CA MET A 537 -13.64 21.81 -20.16
C MET A 537 -14.49 20.86 -21.02
N LEU A 538 -14.30 20.87 -22.34
CA LEU A 538 -14.94 19.91 -23.24
C LEU A 538 -14.47 18.49 -22.97
N LYS A 539 -13.18 18.30 -22.70
CA LYS A 539 -12.64 17.00 -22.28
C LYS A 539 -13.29 16.52 -20.99
N TYR A 540 -13.45 17.39 -20.00
CA TYR A 540 -14.17 17.08 -18.76
C TYR A 540 -15.60 16.61 -19.04
N ASN A 541 -16.36 17.36 -19.84
CA ASN A 541 -17.73 16.98 -20.23
C ASN A 541 -17.79 15.62 -20.93
N LYS A 542 -16.82 15.29 -21.79
CA LYS A 542 -16.74 13.98 -22.46
C LYS A 542 -16.27 12.84 -21.55
N SER A 543 -15.72 13.16 -20.39
CA SER A 543 -15.33 12.20 -19.35
C SER A 543 -16.45 11.95 -18.34
N LEU A 544 -17.64 12.55 -18.49
CA LEU A 544 -18.79 12.28 -17.63
C LEU A 544 -19.26 10.82 -17.73
N ILE A 545 -19.83 10.34 -16.63
CA ILE A 545 -20.56 9.06 -16.55
C ILE A 545 -21.78 9.12 -17.48
N ASN A 546 -22.13 7.99 -18.10
CA ASN A 546 -23.33 7.93 -18.92
C ASN A 546 -24.57 7.68 -18.04
N PRO A 547 -25.72 8.32 -18.32
CA PRO A 547 -26.98 7.92 -17.72
C PRO A 547 -27.33 6.46 -18.05
N GLY A 548 -27.89 5.75 -17.07
CA GLY A 548 -28.19 4.32 -17.13
C GLY A 548 -27.05 3.40 -16.66
N GLU A 549 -25.88 3.95 -16.31
CA GLU A 549 -24.75 3.13 -15.86
C GLU A 549 -25.05 2.48 -14.49
N PRO A 550 -24.85 1.14 -14.34
CA PRO A 550 -25.13 0.41 -13.10
C PRO A 550 -24.02 0.61 -12.05
N VAL A 551 -23.90 1.84 -11.55
CA VAL A 551 -22.81 2.25 -10.65
C VAL A 551 -22.75 1.47 -9.35
N GLY A 552 -23.88 1.00 -8.83
CA GLY A 552 -23.88 0.20 -7.60
C GLY A 552 -23.23 -1.16 -7.76
N VAL A 553 -23.49 -1.84 -8.89
CA VAL A 553 -22.84 -3.13 -9.22
C VAL A 553 -21.34 -2.92 -9.43
N LEU A 554 -20.95 -1.87 -10.14
CA LEU A 554 -19.54 -1.52 -10.37
C LEU A 554 -18.82 -1.20 -9.06
N ALA A 555 -19.45 -0.46 -8.14
CA ALA A 555 -18.91 -0.18 -6.82
C ALA A 555 -18.75 -1.46 -5.98
N GLY A 556 -19.78 -2.32 -5.96
CA GLY A 556 -19.73 -3.59 -5.24
C GLY A 556 -18.64 -4.53 -5.75
N GLN A 557 -18.46 -4.63 -7.07
CA GLN A 557 -17.35 -5.38 -7.67
C GLN A 557 -15.98 -4.75 -7.35
N SER A 558 -15.90 -3.41 -7.37
CA SER A 558 -14.67 -2.67 -7.08
C SER A 558 -14.25 -2.74 -5.61
N ILE A 559 -15.16 -3.09 -4.69
CA ILE A 559 -14.85 -3.41 -3.28
C ILE A 559 -14.55 -4.90 -3.10
N GLY A 560 -15.30 -5.78 -3.78
CA GLY A 560 -15.20 -7.23 -3.65
C GLY A 560 -13.96 -7.85 -4.29
N GLU A 561 -13.65 -7.51 -5.55
CA GLU A 561 -12.46 -8.04 -6.25
C GLU A 561 -11.15 -7.78 -5.50
N PRO A 562 -10.86 -6.55 -5.02
CA PRO A 562 -9.60 -6.26 -4.34
C PRO A 562 -9.52 -6.89 -2.95
N SER A 563 -10.66 -7.13 -2.34
CA SER A 563 -10.76 -7.79 -1.04
C SER A 563 -10.15 -9.19 -1.08
N THR A 564 -10.24 -9.90 -2.22
CA THR A 564 -9.54 -11.18 -2.45
C THR A 564 -8.01 -11.04 -2.43
N GLN A 565 -7.49 -9.86 -2.80
CA GLN A 565 -6.05 -9.56 -2.77
C GLN A 565 -5.62 -9.09 -1.37
N MET A 566 -6.47 -8.35 -0.67
CA MET A 566 -6.22 -7.87 0.69
C MET A 566 -6.10 -9.01 1.70
N THR A 567 -6.76 -10.16 1.48
CA THR A 567 -6.58 -11.35 2.33
C THR A 567 -5.17 -11.94 2.28
N LEU A 568 -4.48 -11.80 1.15
CA LEU A 568 -3.16 -12.37 0.90
C LEU A 568 -2.01 -11.37 1.14
N ASN A 569 -2.23 -10.08 0.82
CA ASN A 569 -1.17 -9.06 0.85
C ASN A 569 -0.84 -8.50 2.25
N THR A 570 -1.66 -8.74 3.28
CA THR A 570 -1.38 -8.26 4.65
C THR A 570 -0.07 -8.80 5.23
N PHE A 571 0.45 -9.91 4.72
CA PHE A 571 1.65 -10.56 5.26
C PHE A 571 2.89 -10.52 4.35
N HIS A 572 2.75 -10.33 3.03
CA HIS A 572 3.91 -10.23 2.13
C HIS A 572 4.67 -8.88 2.23
N LEU A 573 4.10 -7.89 2.93
CA LEU A 573 4.74 -6.62 3.31
C LEU A 573 5.04 -6.55 4.82
N ALA A 574 4.99 -7.68 5.52
CA ALA A 574 5.36 -7.77 6.93
C ALA A 574 6.83 -7.35 7.10
N GLY A 575 7.03 -6.27 7.87
CA GLY A 575 8.26 -5.48 7.89
C GLY A 575 8.03 -4.02 8.29
N ARG A 576 6.77 -3.56 8.28
CA ARG A 576 6.32 -2.35 9.00
C ARG A 576 5.21 -2.72 9.99
N GLY A 577 5.61 -3.14 11.18
CA GLY A 577 4.70 -3.59 12.26
C GLY A 577 3.94 -2.48 12.98
N ASP A 578 3.98 -1.23 12.50
CA ASP A 578 3.56 -0.07 13.29
C ASP A 578 2.04 0.13 13.42
N VAL A 579 1.20 -0.72 12.82
CA VAL A 579 -0.26 -0.55 12.91
C VAL A 579 -0.98 -1.90 13.06
N ASN A 580 -1.04 -2.41 14.30
CA ASN A 580 -1.90 -3.53 14.74
C ASN A 580 -3.41 -3.15 14.74
N VAL A 581 -3.89 -2.43 13.72
CA VAL A 581 -5.34 -2.28 13.50
C VAL A 581 -5.82 -3.61 12.92
N THR A 582 -7.06 -4.04 13.16
CA THR A 582 -7.68 -5.11 12.40
C THR A 582 -7.51 -4.82 10.90
N LEU A 583 -6.51 -5.40 10.24
CA LEU A 583 -6.16 -5.05 8.86
C LEU A 583 -6.88 -5.97 7.89
N GLY A 584 -7.30 -5.41 6.76
CA GLY A 584 -7.83 -6.18 5.64
C GLY A 584 -9.32 -6.52 5.77
N MET A 585 -9.64 -7.78 5.50
CA MET A 585 -11.02 -8.27 5.40
C MET A 585 -11.84 -8.24 6.69
N PRO A 586 -11.31 -8.64 7.87
CA PRO A 586 -12.09 -8.62 9.10
C PRO A 586 -12.69 -7.25 9.41
N ARG A 587 -11.91 -6.19 9.16
CA ARG A 587 -12.37 -4.80 9.35
C ARG A 587 -13.40 -4.37 8.32
N ILE A 588 -13.26 -4.80 7.06
CA ILE A 588 -14.29 -4.53 6.05
C ILE A 588 -15.61 -5.20 6.43
N LYS A 589 -15.58 -6.44 6.93
CA LYS A 589 -16.79 -7.12 7.41
C LYS A 589 -17.43 -6.39 8.58
N GLU A 590 -16.62 -5.99 9.55
CA GLU A 590 -17.08 -5.24 10.73
C GLU A 590 -17.78 -3.93 10.36
N LEU A 591 -17.22 -3.19 9.39
CA LEU A 591 -17.77 -1.91 8.93
C LEU A 591 -18.97 -2.06 7.98
N VAL A 592 -18.87 -2.94 6.98
CA VAL A 592 -19.81 -2.98 5.85
C VAL A 592 -20.90 -4.04 6.06
N MET A 593 -20.57 -5.20 6.61
CA MET A 593 -21.52 -6.31 6.71
C MET A 593 -22.31 -6.30 8.01
N PHE A 594 -21.61 -6.12 9.13
CA PHE A 594 -22.20 -6.26 10.45
C PHE A 594 -22.53 -4.92 11.10
N ALA A 595 -21.90 -3.83 10.64
CA ALA A 595 -21.98 -2.51 11.26
C ALA A 595 -21.88 -2.61 12.79
N LYS A 596 -20.88 -3.36 13.29
CA LYS A 596 -20.80 -3.71 14.71
C LYS A 596 -20.74 -2.44 15.56
N LYS A 597 -21.62 -2.35 16.55
CA LYS A 597 -21.58 -1.29 17.57
C LYS A 597 -20.29 -1.38 18.40
N GLU A 598 -19.91 -2.62 18.75
CA GLU A 598 -18.68 -2.91 19.47
C GLU A 598 -17.62 -3.43 18.51
N ILE A 599 -16.70 -2.54 18.16
CA ILE A 599 -15.59 -2.88 17.28
C ILE A 599 -14.44 -3.50 18.08
N ALA A 600 -13.73 -4.46 17.50
CA ALA A 600 -12.69 -5.22 18.19
C ALA A 600 -11.49 -4.36 18.62
N THR A 601 -11.10 -3.38 17.79
CA THR A 601 -10.01 -2.45 18.09
C THR A 601 -10.43 -1.01 17.83
N PRO A 602 -11.18 -0.36 18.75
CA PRO A 602 -11.55 1.04 18.61
C PRO A 602 -10.32 1.92 18.78
N SER A 603 -10.13 2.86 17.86
CA SER A 603 -9.03 3.82 17.91
C SER A 603 -9.54 5.24 17.68
N MET A 604 -8.88 6.20 18.33
CA MET A 604 -9.20 7.63 18.23
C MET A 604 -7.92 8.40 17.97
N ILE A 605 -7.94 9.29 16.97
CA ILE A 605 -6.83 10.21 16.67
C ILE A 605 -7.15 11.56 17.28
N LEU A 606 -6.32 12.00 18.22
CA LEU A 606 -6.46 13.29 18.90
C LEU A 606 -5.52 14.32 18.26
N TYR A 607 -6.08 15.36 17.63
CA TYR A 607 -5.31 16.44 17.04
C TYR A 607 -5.06 17.54 18.08
N LEU A 608 -3.78 17.76 18.40
CA LEU A 608 -3.37 18.80 19.35
C LEU A 608 -3.18 20.14 18.64
N LYS A 609 -3.70 21.23 19.22
CA LYS A 609 -3.57 22.58 18.68
C LYS A 609 -2.12 23.08 18.67
N GLU A 610 -1.36 22.74 19.70
CA GLU A 610 0.06 23.07 19.84
C GLU A 610 0.85 21.81 20.26
N PRO A 611 1.46 21.10 19.31
CA PRO A 611 2.19 19.87 19.61
C PRO A 611 3.54 20.19 20.27
N ASN A 612 3.71 19.80 21.53
CA ASN A 612 5.00 19.83 22.23
C ASN A 612 5.26 18.44 22.81
N GLN A 613 6.43 17.83 22.52
CA GLN A 613 6.73 16.44 22.87
C GLN A 613 6.48 16.14 24.35
N LYS A 614 6.92 17.02 25.26
CA LYS A 614 6.71 16.84 26.70
C LYS A 614 5.24 16.90 27.11
N ASN A 615 4.47 17.81 26.51
CA ASN A 615 3.04 17.97 26.83
C ASN A 615 2.24 16.81 26.26
N THR A 616 2.61 16.33 25.06
CA THR A 616 2.00 15.16 24.44
C THR A 616 2.25 13.90 25.28
N GLU A 617 3.48 13.69 25.78
CA GLU A 617 3.80 12.56 26.66
C GLU A 617 3.02 12.63 27.98
N LYS A 618 2.90 13.81 28.60
CA LYS A 618 2.07 14.00 29.80
C LYS A 618 0.59 13.72 29.52
N LEU A 619 0.04 14.26 28.44
CA LEU A 619 -1.34 14.02 28.04
C LEU A 619 -1.60 12.54 27.76
N ALA A 620 -0.66 11.85 27.10
CA ALA A 620 -0.74 10.43 26.85
C ALA A 620 -0.80 9.63 28.16
N LYS A 621 0.03 9.99 29.16
CA LYS A 621 -0.02 9.37 30.50
C LYS A 621 -1.37 9.60 31.17
N LEU A 622 -1.89 10.84 31.13
CA LEU A 622 -3.19 11.18 31.72
C LEU A 622 -4.37 10.42 31.10
N LEU A 623 -4.33 10.19 29.79
CA LEU A 623 -5.39 9.47 29.07
C LEU A 623 -5.25 7.95 29.15
N THR A 624 -4.09 7.44 29.54
CA THR A 624 -3.86 6.00 29.63
C THR A 624 -4.58 5.45 30.86
N LYS A 625 -5.46 4.46 30.65
CA LYS A 625 -6.11 3.75 31.75
C LYS A 625 -5.05 3.00 32.56
N VAL A 626 -4.90 3.38 33.82
CA VAL A 626 -4.04 2.67 34.77
C VAL A 626 -4.90 1.87 35.74
N THR A 627 -4.63 0.58 35.84
CA THR A 627 -5.24 -0.30 36.83
C THR A 627 -4.34 -0.40 38.05
N LEU A 628 -4.91 -0.72 39.21
CA LEU A 628 -4.12 -0.90 40.44
C LEU A 628 -3.05 -2.00 40.29
N ALA A 629 -3.33 -3.03 39.46
CA ALA A 629 -2.37 -4.08 39.13
C ALA A 629 -1.11 -3.58 38.41
N ASN A 630 -1.17 -2.43 37.72
CA ASN A 630 0.01 -1.84 37.08
C ASN A 630 0.94 -1.13 38.07
N ILE A 631 0.46 -0.84 39.29
CA ILE A 631 1.19 -0.07 40.32
C ILE A 631 1.66 -0.98 41.46
N ILE A 632 0.98 -2.10 41.70
CA ILE A 632 1.33 -3.06 42.74
C ILE A 632 2.44 -4.01 42.24
N GLU A 633 3.53 -4.08 42.99
CA GLU A 633 4.60 -5.05 42.79
C GLU A 633 4.27 -6.40 43.45
N GLY A 634 3.64 -6.37 44.63
CA GLY A 634 3.34 -7.57 45.40
C GLY A 634 2.26 -7.33 46.45
N ILE A 635 1.58 -8.43 46.82
CA ILE A 635 0.56 -8.44 47.86
C ILE A 635 0.94 -9.55 48.84
N LYS A 636 1.13 -9.21 50.12
CA LYS A 636 1.31 -10.18 51.20
C LYS A 636 0.07 -10.16 52.08
N CYS A 637 -0.58 -11.31 52.23
CA CYS A 637 -1.71 -11.46 53.13
C CYS A 637 -1.29 -12.35 54.29
N LEU A 638 -1.24 -11.79 55.50
CA LEU A 638 -1.01 -12.53 56.74
C LEU A 638 -2.36 -12.83 57.38
N ASP A 639 -2.60 -14.11 57.64
CA ASP A 639 -3.81 -14.61 58.27
C ASP A 639 -3.48 -15.05 59.70
N SER A 640 -4.11 -14.42 60.68
CA SER A 640 -3.92 -14.72 62.09
C SER A 640 -5.27 -14.84 62.79
N ILE A 641 -5.34 -15.71 63.79
CA ILE A 641 -6.53 -15.83 64.65
C ILE A 641 -6.20 -15.10 65.94
N ILE A 642 -6.92 -14.01 66.18
CA ILE A 642 -6.78 -13.19 67.39
C ILE A 642 -8.02 -13.36 68.27
N VAL A 643 -7.82 -13.28 69.59
CA VAL A 643 -8.93 -13.23 70.55
C VAL A 643 -9.07 -11.77 70.98
N HIS A 644 -10.12 -11.10 70.48
CA HIS A 644 -10.44 -9.73 70.83
C HIS A 644 -11.74 -9.73 71.63
N GLU A 645 -11.75 -9.12 72.81
CA GLU A 645 -12.93 -9.07 73.71
C GLU A 645 -13.59 -10.44 74.00
N GLY A 646 -12.78 -11.50 74.13
CA GLY A 646 -13.27 -12.85 74.44
C GLY A 646 -13.88 -13.61 73.26
N GLN A 647 -13.93 -13.01 72.06
CA GLN A 647 -14.38 -13.68 70.82
C GLN A 647 -13.19 -13.99 69.90
N ARG A 648 -13.19 -15.18 69.29
CA ARG A 648 -12.20 -15.55 68.27
C ARG A 648 -12.53 -14.84 66.97
N ARG A 649 -11.62 -13.99 66.50
CA ARG A 649 -11.70 -13.30 65.20
C ARG A 649 -10.55 -13.75 64.32
N ARG A 650 -10.78 -13.81 63.01
CA ARG A 650 -9.74 -14.05 62.01
C ARG A 650 -9.33 -12.69 61.44
N GLN A 651 -8.09 -12.30 61.68
CA GLN A 651 -7.52 -11.05 61.20
C GLN A 651 -6.71 -11.31 59.95
N TYR A 652 -6.98 -10.53 58.90
CA TYR A 652 -6.20 -10.50 57.68
C TYR A 652 -5.43 -9.19 57.62
N THR A 653 -4.10 -9.25 57.62
CA THR A 653 -3.24 -8.09 57.38
C THR A 653 -2.76 -8.16 55.94
N ILE A 654 -3.16 -7.19 55.11
CA ILE A 654 -2.82 -7.13 53.68
C ILE A 654 -1.80 -6.02 53.47
N ASP A 655 -0.55 -6.41 53.20
CA ASP A 655 0.52 -5.48 52.85
C ASP A 655 0.63 -5.39 51.32
N LEU A 656 0.37 -4.19 50.78
CA LEU A 656 0.51 -3.88 49.36
C LEU A 656 1.87 -3.21 49.14
N THR A 657 2.77 -3.84 48.38
CA THR A 657 4.03 -3.22 47.97
C THR A 657 3.86 -2.55 46.61
N LEU A 658 4.07 -1.24 46.56
CA LEU A 658 3.99 -0.45 45.32
C LEU A 658 5.35 -0.46 44.60
N ILE A 659 5.33 -0.31 43.27
CA ILE A 659 6.53 -0.26 42.43
C ILE A 659 7.36 1.00 42.73
N ASP A 660 8.69 0.84 42.81
CA ASP A 660 9.64 1.94 42.90
C ASP A 660 9.52 2.89 41.68
N LYS A 661 9.34 4.20 41.93
CA LYS A 661 9.17 5.26 40.92
C LYS A 661 7.92 5.14 40.02
N TYR A 662 6.79 4.75 40.60
CA TYR A 662 5.50 4.76 39.88
C TYR A 662 5.15 6.14 39.26
N GLU A 663 5.68 7.24 39.78
CA GLU A 663 5.55 8.62 39.24
C GLU A 663 6.10 8.78 37.80
N GLU A 664 7.07 7.95 37.40
CA GLU A 664 7.57 7.97 36.01
C GLU A 664 6.57 7.34 35.04
N VAL A 665 5.72 6.43 35.53
CA VAL A 665 4.73 5.67 34.74
C VAL A 665 3.36 6.36 34.78
N VAL A 666 3.00 6.99 35.90
CA VAL A 666 1.69 7.56 36.15
C VAL A 666 1.77 8.94 36.79
N ASP A 667 0.94 9.88 36.34
CA ASP A 667 0.88 11.26 36.82
C ASP A 667 -0.11 11.39 38.00
N PHE A 668 -0.03 10.50 39.00
CA PHE A 668 -0.89 10.52 40.20
C PHE A 668 -0.08 10.76 41.47
N ASN A 669 -0.64 11.53 42.39
CA ASN A 669 -0.07 11.74 43.72
C ASN A 669 -0.34 10.54 44.65
N THR A 670 0.58 10.28 45.59
CA THR A 670 0.44 9.23 46.64
C THR A 670 -0.90 9.26 47.35
N THR A 671 -1.42 10.46 47.63
CA THR A 671 -2.69 10.68 48.34
C THR A 671 -3.93 10.29 47.54
N GLU A 672 -3.89 10.49 46.22
CA GLU A 672 -4.99 10.10 45.33
C GLU A 672 -5.05 8.58 45.17
N ILE A 673 -3.88 7.94 45.10
CA ILE A 673 -3.76 6.48 45.02
C ILE A 673 -4.30 5.83 46.30
N THR A 674 -3.90 6.30 47.49
CA THR A 674 -4.39 5.74 48.76
C THR A 674 -5.90 5.95 48.94
N LYS A 675 -6.43 7.12 48.58
CA LYS A 675 -7.88 7.38 48.61
C LYS A 675 -8.63 6.44 47.65
N LYS A 676 -8.11 6.22 46.44
CA LYS A 676 -8.74 5.33 45.47
C LYS A 676 -8.67 3.87 45.90
N ILE A 677 -7.52 3.41 46.40
CA ILE A 677 -7.35 2.07 46.98
C ILE A 677 -8.38 1.85 48.09
N LYS A 678 -8.46 2.76 49.08
CA LYS A 678 -9.44 2.68 50.18
C LYS A 678 -10.87 2.56 49.63
N SER A 679 -11.27 3.44 48.71
CA SER A 679 -12.63 3.41 48.15
C SER A 679 -12.96 2.11 47.40
N VAL A 680 -12.02 1.58 46.61
CA VAL A 680 -12.24 0.39 45.79
C VAL A 680 -12.24 -0.87 46.65
N LEU A 681 -11.28 -1.01 47.58
CA LEU A 681 -11.22 -2.15 48.50
C LEU A 681 -12.42 -2.20 49.43
N MET A 682 -12.82 -1.06 50.01
CA MET A 682 -13.99 -0.99 50.88
C MET A 682 -15.28 -1.32 50.13
N ASN A 683 -15.46 -0.82 48.91
CA ASN A 683 -16.64 -1.11 48.10
C ASN A 683 -16.69 -2.59 47.65
N GLU A 684 -15.56 -3.20 47.27
CA GLU A 684 -15.53 -4.62 46.90
C GLU A 684 -15.72 -5.56 48.10
N ILE A 685 -15.15 -5.21 49.26
CA ILE A 685 -15.40 -5.93 50.52
C ILE A 685 -16.89 -5.82 50.89
N ALA A 686 -17.47 -4.63 50.82
CA ALA A 686 -18.90 -4.41 51.09
C ALA A 686 -19.83 -5.13 50.10
N LYS A 687 -19.48 -5.19 48.80
CA LYS A 687 -20.27 -5.95 47.79
C LYS A 687 -20.25 -7.45 48.05
N ARG A 688 -19.12 -8.01 48.51
CA ARG A 688 -19.00 -9.44 48.85
C ARG A 688 -19.55 -9.81 50.24
N GLN A 689 -19.95 -8.82 51.04
CA GLN A 689 -20.48 -8.97 52.41
C GLN A 689 -21.93 -9.45 52.51
N GLN A 690 -22.52 -10.06 51.47
CA GLN A 690 -23.83 -10.73 51.61
C GLN A 690 -23.83 -11.89 52.65
N SER A 691 -22.68 -12.29 53.19
CA SER A 691 -22.58 -13.29 54.27
C SER A 691 -22.31 -12.65 55.65
N LYS A 692 -23.13 -13.06 56.64
CA LYS A 692 -23.31 -12.53 58.01
C LYS A 692 -22.08 -12.60 58.94
N VAL A 693 -20.96 -11.97 58.60
CA VAL A 693 -19.78 -11.86 59.49
C VAL A 693 -19.38 -10.39 59.64
N GLY A 694 -19.35 -9.89 60.87
CA GLY A 694 -18.84 -8.54 61.18
C GLY A 694 -17.33 -8.49 60.98
N ILE A 695 -16.87 -7.58 60.11
CA ILE A 695 -15.45 -7.35 59.80
C ILE A 695 -15.09 -5.94 60.28
N ASP A 696 -14.17 -5.84 61.23
CA ASP A 696 -13.53 -4.56 61.60
C ASP A 696 -12.31 -4.34 60.70
N ILE A 697 -12.27 -3.21 59.98
CA ILE A 697 -11.21 -2.87 59.03
C ILE A 697 -10.40 -1.71 59.61
N ASP A 698 -9.13 -1.95 59.92
CA ASP A 698 -8.18 -0.96 60.42
C ASP A 698 -7.09 -0.71 59.35
N TYR A 699 -6.91 0.55 58.93
CA TYR A 699 -5.99 0.95 57.88
C TYR A 699 -4.83 1.75 58.46
N LYS A 700 -3.62 1.19 58.43
CA LYS A 700 -2.38 1.91 58.79
C LYS A 700 -1.77 2.54 57.54
N GLY A 701 -1.84 3.87 57.46
CA GLY A 701 -1.34 4.64 56.31
C GLY A 701 0.18 4.67 56.20
N VAL A 702 0.66 5.03 54.99
CA VAL A 702 2.07 5.30 54.70
C VAL A 702 2.53 6.47 55.59
N SER A 703 3.65 6.31 56.28
CA SER A 703 4.22 7.28 57.22
C SER A 703 4.43 8.66 56.57
N GLY A 704 3.55 9.60 56.89
CA GLY A 704 3.63 11.02 56.56
C GLY A 704 2.63 11.78 57.44
N GLU A 705 3.15 12.51 58.42
CA GLU A 705 2.45 13.03 59.61
C GLU A 705 1.33 14.08 59.38
N GLU A 706 0.93 14.37 58.12
CA GLU A 706 -0.03 15.46 57.83
C GLU A 706 -1.35 15.00 57.18
N ALA A 707 -1.59 13.69 57.01
CA ALA A 707 -2.82 13.17 56.40
C ALA A 707 -3.82 12.51 57.37
N GLU A 708 -3.48 12.37 58.66
CA GLU A 708 -4.28 11.58 59.62
C GLU A 708 -5.58 12.25 60.07
N GLU A 709 -5.66 13.59 60.12
CA GLU A 709 -6.86 14.28 60.65
C GLU A 709 -8.04 14.36 59.66
N LYS A 710 -7.80 14.49 58.35
CA LYS A 710 -8.88 14.59 57.35
C LYS A 710 -9.42 13.24 56.88
N VAL A 711 -8.72 12.14 57.17
CA VAL A 711 -9.10 10.79 56.75
C VAL A 711 -10.03 10.09 57.75
N ASN A 712 -10.00 10.52 59.02
CA ASN A 712 -10.86 9.97 60.09
C ASN A 712 -12.32 10.46 59.99
N GLU A 713 -12.56 11.69 59.53
CA GLU A 713 -13.93 12.22 59.34
C GLU A 713 -14.70 11.49 58.22
N GLU A 714 -14.04 11.11 57.12
CA GLU A 714 -14.70 10.35 56.03
C GLU A 714 -14.93 8.86 56.37
N SER A 715 -14.19 8.27 57.33
CA SER A 715 -14.46 6.89 57.79
C SER A 715 -15.76 6.77 58.58
N GLU A 716 -16.10 7.76 59.41
CA GLU A 716 -17.37 7.76 60.15
C GLU A 716 -18.58 7.83 59.19
N ASP A 717 -18.47 8.60 58.11
CA ASP A 717 -19.51 8.76 57.08
C ASP A 717 -19.74 7.49 56.24
N VAL A 718 -18.71 6.66 56.05
CA VAL A 718 -18.82 5.37 55.34
C VAL A 718 -19.29 4.26 56.28
N GLN A 719 -18.86 4.25 57.54
CA GLN A 719 -19.39 3.35 58.59
C GLN A 719 -20.90 3.57 58.79
N GLU A 720 -21.36 4.83 58.76
CA GLU A 720 -22.79 5.15 58.83
C GLU A 720 -23.59 4.64 57.62
N LYS A 721 -23.00 4.66 56.41
CA LYS A 721 -23.64 4.14 55.19
C LYS A 721 -23.72 2.61 55.17
N ILE A 722 -22.75 1.93 55.80
CA ILE A 722 -22.78 0.46 55.98
C ILE A 722 -23.84 0.06 57.01
N ASN A 723 -24.05 0.87 58.06
CA ASN A 723 -25.07 0.61 59.09
C ASN A 723 -26.50 0.95 58.65
N LYS A 724 -26.68 1.90 57.73
CA LYS A 724 -27.98 2.25 57.14
C LYS A 724 -28.16 1.46 55.85
N GLY A 725 -28.60 0.21 55.95
CA GLY A 725 -28.88 -0.69 54.82
C GLY A 725 -29.90 -0.12 53.81
N LYS A 726 -29.49 0.84 52.99
CA LYS A 726 -30.25 1.35 51.85
C LYS A 726 -29.72 0.72 50.58
N VAL A 727 -30.52 -0.20 50.08
CA VAL A 727 -30.49 -0.73 48.72
C VAL A 727 -30.54 0.46 47.76
N ILE A 728 -29.49 0.61 46.95
CA ILE A 728 -29.57 1.36 45.69
C ILE A 728 -29.71 0.29 44.61
N GLU A 729 -30.93 0.10 44.12
CA GLU A 729 -31.19 -0.60 42.86
C GLU A 729 -30.63 0.29 41.75
N GLU A 730 -29.41 -0.01 41.29
CA GLU A 730 -29.00 0.30 39.93
C GLU A 730 -29.34 -0.92 39.08
N GLU A 731 -30.27 -0.73 38.13
CA GLU A 731 -30.57 -1.69 37.07
C GLU A 731 -29.27 -2.04 36.33
N VAL A 732 -28.80 -3.26 36.56
CA VAL A 732 -27.85 -3.94 35.69
C VAL A 732 -28.66 -4.40 34.47
N PRO A 733 -28.27 -4.06 33.24
CA PRO A 733 -28.84 -4.72 32.07
C PRO A 733 -28.50 -6.21 32.14
N GLU A 734 -29.51 -7.06 32.35
CA GLU A 734 -29.39 -8.50 32.15
C GLU A 734 -29.24 -8.77 30.65
N GLU A 735 -28.02 -8.81 30.15
CA GLU A 735 -27.70 -9.42 28.86
C GLU A 735 -26.18 -9.66 28.81
N GLU A 736 -25.73 -10.78 29.35
CA GLU A 736 -24.44 -11.44 29.00
C GLU A 736 -24.25 -12.73 29.83
N GLN A 737 -25.18 -13.69 29.73
CA GLN A 737 -24.92 -15.07 30.20
C GLN A 737 -25.52 -16.18 29.31
N ASN A 738 -26.05 -15.87 28.12
CA ASN A 738 -26.68 -16.85 27.23
C ASN A 738 -26.11 -16.93 25.79
N GLU A 739 -24.90 -16.46 25.51
CA GLU A 739 -24.29 -16.59 24.16
C GLU A 739 -22.99 -17.44 24.13
N MET A 740 -22.93 -18.51 24.92
CA MET A 740 -21.89 -19.55 24.76
C MET A 740 -22.45 -20.97 24.55
N SER A 741 -23.70 -21.12 24.08
CA SER A 741 -24.28 -22.45 23.85
C SER A 741 -25.13 -22.62 22.58
N GLU A 742 -25.14 -21.67 21.63
CA GLU A 742 -25.95 -21.82 20.41
C GLU A 742 -25.15 -22.03 19.11
N GLU A 743 -23.82 -21.88 19.10
CA GLU A 743 -23.00 -22.21 17.91
C GLU A 743 -22.59 -23.70 17.82
N GLU A 744 -23.00 -24.57 18.76
CA GLU A 744 -22.71 -26.02 18.73
C GLU A 744 -23.91 -26.92 18.38
N ILE A 745 -25.05 -26.38 17.93
CA ILE A 745 -26.26 -27.20 17.63
C ILE A 745 -26.67 -27.23 16.15
N GLU A 746 -26.04 -26.46 15.24
CA GLU A 746 -26.35 -26.52 13.80
C GLU A 746 -25.42 -27.39 12.92
N GLU A 747 -24.69 -28.33 13.52
CA GLU A 747 -24.15 -29.50 12.80
C GLU A 747 -24.61 -30.82 13.46
N LYS A 748 -25.86 -31.19 13.17
CA LYS A 748 -26.32 -32.58 13.13
C LYS A 748 -27.36 -32.80 12.04
#